data_AF-A0A3D4C477-F1
#
_entry.id   AF-A0A3D4C477-F1
#
_cell.length_a   1.000
_cell.length_b   1.000
_cell.length_c   1.000
_cell.angle_alpha   90.00
_cell.angle_beta   90.00
_cell.angle_gamma   90.00
#
_symmetry.space_group_name_H-M   'P 1'
#
loop_
_entity.id
_entity.type
_entity.pdbx_description
1 polymer ?
#
loop_
_entity_poly.entity_id
_entity_poly.type
_entity_poly.pdbx_seq_one_letter_code
_entity_poly.pdbx_strand_id
1 'polypeptide(L)'
;MSKKGQALNKNISIVRRFIQQFLATIKRQIIGLLRTVFVTRKHQRAGNAGFVLPTVTMVSVVVVLLTTAIMFRSFDRAKNASNVRVNQMVMNSAAPAIDRAKAKLNKLFKDQRLSRATPTERELDNVLVDKISEYTFGDERNLIVNCYDPSSGLKHQGICSSDKELKTAWEFPIDTDNNGRFDSYTLYGIYYKNPALSGTSFVKRNPVQARAIPMTITSTGGSCPNNNTAISASLAGVNGWFKGNKSLSLVKGFFVYTVTVPITSTENLPNNPPYEKASNSKGFSALEYEQDKIKRSLLNNAVIYQDDLYLTAEDADFKLNGGIFTNGNLLAGSTSGKSIKIYQVSSKDSCFYEADNAKITVGGNIATVGASGSTKFDLFPGKGVTPTQAQAISLSGNESVTDATTDVAYNNLAYVQRVNSLVAAQKANSADSDPSEVKKGIERIKAAIGLSSYTSDQIDKIRSEQLTLYFQKRTRRVPVKDTDGTTSPLQGTGDSLRPKDAWIYPTDPNNGKTGTGYTGLTLKTAGSTLLPAATEPSLLLKNGKEQLLGDRIRVGNNLPQLWWKNPQVVGPDPGQFVGPDPGDIQDISGIKWDSWDSNKPSTQNRYRFSRIQNLADAGSTDRDRDWELAAAKVPDNPQDPVGGLRVVTGAGIYLRTGDTAATTDFTTPIPGFTVPASTTIYDGALPEPPDSTSPDANTPDLKMRASAVYHYKQAGYSQTAPKPIACVSSFYYDASKSTTKNSKNKFGLPAGFDGSLPDNNGLSNNGIVYGPPTKSVSNYQAVLNYQSTLKYNNGRSIDDGLLAGALAATAANRTLSQQSTIDTAICALQILDESISFTDTVIPYGAIFEVKDNESLTNSSTVLDLGQLKGKTIGSATPPQEYLIPNSGIIYATRDDALVGKNKNAIILTNGSDISRESSYRDAEKGLIVATNLPLYIKGDFNLHTQEEFNTPLNSTWGNFYTRSDRNPNFACRPNDPKLKINGVDSCPTGDKWRSAAVISDSITLLSNSYTNAGTTAADTTYNAILVSGDTEQCGTGKCGLEDYVRFPENWNGKTAKISGIFMQQKKSIYDTSYTPNSTPPIRNWSYDVGILRQSPDLLAQKLIADTSDPPNEYFREVDRDDPWIQNLLCAKDNTNPTNPNKPYIIDKKQRPSMCQS
;
A
#
# COMPACT_ATOMS: atom_id res chain seq x y z
N MET A 1 24.01 -30.24 -31.47
CA MET A 1 25.17 -30.84 -30.74
C MET A 1 26.30 -31.04 -31.73
N SER A 2 27.56 -30.98 -31.28
CA SER A 2 28.82 -31.11 -32.07
C SER A 2 29.42 -29.79 -32.59
N LYS A 3 30.64 -29.52 -32.07
CA LYS A 3 31.79 -28.71 -32.55
C LYS A 3 32.56 -28.04 -31.40
N LYS A 4 31.94 -27.79 -30.23
CA LYS A 4 32.64 -27.23 -29.06
C LYS A 4 33.47 -28.24 -28.23
N GLY A 5 33.16 -29.54 -28.29
CA GLY A 5 33.89 -30.58 -27.55
C GLY A 5 35.27 -30.95 -28.11
N GLN A 6 35.51 -30.74 -29.41
CA GLN A 6 36.78 -31.14 -30.04
C GLN A 6 37.91 -30.10 -29.85
N ALA A 7 37.59 -28.82 -29.66
CA ALA A 7 38.61 -27.78 -29.44
C ALA A 7 39.23 -27.85 -28.02
N LEU A 8 38.43 -28.21 -27.01
CA LEU A 8 38.89 -28.31 -25.63
C LEU A 8 39.89 -29.48 -25.45
N ASN A 9 39.59 -30.64 -26.05
CA ASN A 9 40.47 -31.82 -25.99
C ASN A 9 41.80 -31.60 -26.75
N LYS A 10 41.79 -30.82 -27.84
CA LYS A 10 43.00 -30.51 -28.60
C LYS A 10 43.95 -29.60 -27.78
N ASN A 11 43.42 -28.60 -27.10
CA ASN A 11 44.22 -27.71 -26.24
C ASN A 11 44.78 -28.43 -25.01
N ILE A 12 44.03 -29.33 -24.39
CA ILE A 12 44.52 -30.15 -23.26
C ILE A 12 45.67 -31.09 -23.70
N SER A 13 45.61 -31.64 -24.92
CA SER A 13 46.68 -32.49 -25.46
C SER A 13 47.98 -31.72 -25.76
N ILE A 14 47.87 -30.47 -26.22
CA ILE A 14 49.02 -29.60 -26.53
C ILE A 14 49.70 -29.17 -25.23
N VAL A 15 48.93 -28.80 -24.21
CA VAL A 15 49.46 -28.45 -22.88
C VAL A 15 50.15 -29.66 -22.23
N ARG A 16 49.58 -30.87 -22.33
CA ARG A 16 50.23 -32.10 -21.84
C ARG A 16 51.55 -32.40 -22.55
N ARG A 17 51.63 -32.21 -23.88
CA ARG A 17 52.89 -32.38 -24.63
C ARG A 17 53.95 -31.34 -24.24
N PHE A 18 53.55 -30.09 -24.03
CA PHE A 18 54.47 -29.05 -23.57
C PHE A 18 55.02 -29.35 -22.17
N ILE A 19 54.15 -29.77 -21.24
CA ILE A 19 54.58 -30.14 -19.88
C ILE A 19 55.51 -31.37 -19.90
N GLN A 20 55.23 -32.38 -20.72
CA GLN A 20 56.09 -33.57 -20.85
C GLN A 20 57.45 -33.24 -21.49
N GLN A 21 57.51 -32.35 -22.49
CA GLN A 21 58.77 -31.89 -23.08
C GLN A 21 59.58 -31.05 -22.09
N PHE A 22 58.93 -30.18 -21.31
CA PHE A 22 59.59 -29.35 -20.31
C PHE A 22 60.20 -30.21 -19.18
N LEU A 23 59.44 -31.19 -18.68
CA LEU A 23 59.92 -32.14 -17.66
C LEU A 23 61.05 -33.04 -18.17
N ALA A 24 61.01 -33.48 -19.43
CA ALA A 24 62.09 -34.28 -20.01
C ALA A 24 63.40 -33.48 -20.16
N THR A 25 63.30 -32.19 -20.49
CA THR A 25 64.47 -31.30 -20.66
C THR A 25 65.13 -31.00 -19.31
N ILE A 26 64.34 -30.77 -18.26
CA ILE A 26 64.82 -30.59 -16.87
C ILE A 26 65.49 -31.87 -16.37
N LYS A 27 64.91 -33.05 -16.66
CA LYS A 27 65.48 -34.34 -16.23
C LYS A 27 66.85 -34.62 -16.88
N ARG A 28 67.05 -34.21 -18.14
CA ARG A 28 68.35 -34.31 -18.83
C ARG A 28 69.40 -33.35 -18.28
N GLN A 29 69.00 -32.11 -17.94
CA GLN A 29 69.92 -31.12 -17.36
C GLN A 29 70.36 -31.50 -15.94
N ILE A 30 69.45 -32.03 -15.11
CA ILE A 30 69.77 -32.51 -13.75
C ILE A 30 70.71 -33.73 -13.80
N ILE A 31 70.51 -34.66 -14.74
CA ILE A 31 71.40 -35.83 -14.92
C ILE A 31 72.77 -35.42 -15.48
N GLY A 32 72.85 -34.38 -16.32
CA GLY A 32 74.11 -33.81 -16.81
C GLY A 32 74.91 -33.13 -15.71
N LEU A 33 74.24 -32.36 -14.85
CA LEU A 33 74.83 -31.65 -13.71
C LEU A 33 75.25 -32.61 -12.58
N LEU A 34 74.56 -33.75 -12.43
CA LEU A 34 74.97 -34.83 -11.51
C LEU A 34 76.15 -35.66 -12.05
N ARG A 35 76.32 -35.78 -13.38
CA ARG A 35 77.48 -36.49 -13.96
C ARG A 35 78.78 -35.68 -13.88
N THR A 36 78.72 -34.35 -13.92
CA THR A 36 79.91 -33.48 -13.75
C THR A 36 80.34 -33.37 -12.29
N VAL A 37 79.45 -33.60 -11.33
CA VAL A 37 79.75 -33.52 -9.89
C VAL A 37 80.26 -34.85 -9.31
N PHE A 38 79.96 -36.00 -9.93
CA PHE A 38 80.28 -37.33 -9.35
C PHE A 38 81.35 -38.17 -10.06
N VAL A 39 82.04 -37.64 -11.08
CA VAL A 39 83.18 -38.34 -11.70
C VAL A 39 84.41 -37.45 -11.72
N THR A 40 85.20 -37.52 -10.65
CA THR A 40 86.67 -37.47 -10.70
C THR A 40 87.23 -37.90 -9.34
N ARG A 41 87.76 -39.12 -9.28
CA ARG A 41 88.76 -39.53 -8.30
C ARG A 41 90.02 -39.94 -9.07
N LYS A 42 91.07 -39.14 -8.99
CA LYS A 42 92.44 -39.64 -8.76
C LYS A 42 93.25 -38.59 -7.99
N HIS A 43 93.90 -39.07 -6.94
CA HIS A 43 94.62 -38.36 -5.89
C HIS A 43 95.80 -37.51 -6.39
N GLN A 44 96.08 -36.40 -5.69
CA GLN A 44 97.36 -36.19 -4.99
C GLN A 44 97.25 -35.11 -3.89
N ARG A 45 98.10 -35.25 -2.87
CA ARG A 45 98.06 -34.67 -1.52
C ARG A 45 98.51 -33.19 -1.47
N ALA A 46 97.91 -32.41 -0.56
CA ALA A 46 98.54 -31.82 0.64
C ALA A 46 97.88 -30.49 1.08
N GLY A 47 97.73 -30.28 2.40
CA GLY A 47 97.72 -28.95 3.02
C GLY A 47 96.37 -28.39 3.52
N ASN A 48 95.98 -28.79 4.74
CA ASN A 48 95.13 -28.13 5.75
C ASN A 48 94.24 -26.91 5.37
N ALA A 49 92.91 -27.06 5.46
CA ALA A 49 92.00 -26.26 6.32
C ALA A 49 90.52 -26.68 6.16
N GLY A 50 89.79 -26.84 7.28
CA GLY A 50 88.36 -26.57 7.41
C GLY A 50 87.34 -27.66 7.04
N PHE A 51 86.98 -28.50 8.01
CA PHE A 51 85.87 -29.48 7.97
C PHE A 51 84.50 -28.79 8.07
N VAL A 52 83.56 -29.06 7.14
CA VAL A 52 82.14 -28.68 7.29
C VAL A 52 81.22 -29.80 6.75
N LEU A 53 80.33 -30.29 7.62
CA LEU A 53 79.48 -31.49 7.54
C LEU A 53 78.28 -31.44 6.55
N PRO A 54 77.66 -32.61 6.26
CA PRO A 54 76.35 -32.76 5.57
C PRO A 54 75.15 -31.98 6.15
N THR A 55 75.32 -31.34 7.32
CA THR A 55 74.37 -30.36 7.84
C THR A 55 74.28 -29.12 6.96
N VAL A 56 75.38 -28.67 6.35
CA VAL A 56 75.35 -27.49 5.48
C VAL A 56 74.64 -27.76 4.17
N THR A 57 74.73 -28.97 3.60
CA THR A 57 73.97 -29.32 2.39
C THR A 57 72.47 -29.50 2.67
N MET A 58 72.10 -30.11 3.80
CA MET A 58 70.69 -30.22 4.22
C MET A 58 70.08 -28.85 4.53
N VAL A 59 70.79 -27.99 5.27
CA VAL A 59 70.38 -26.61 5.55
C VAL A 59 70.25 -25.82 4.25
N SER A 60 71.16 -26.00 3.29
CA SER A 60 71.08 -25.31 1.99
C SER A 60 69.84 -25.70 1.19
N VAL A 61 69.47 -26.99 1.16
CA VAL A 61 68.26 -27.46 0.46
C VAL A 61 66.98 -26.98 1.14
N VAL A 62 66.95 -27.00 2.48
CA VAL A 62 65.81 -26.47 3.26
C VAL A 62 65.66 -24.97 3.04
N VAL A 63 66.76 -24.20 3.02
CA VAL A 63 66.74 -22.75 2.74
C VAL A 63 66.21 -22.46 1.34
N VAL A 64 66.63 -23.21 0.30
CA VAL A 64 66.13 -23.01 -1.07
C VAL A 64 64.64 -23.35 -1.20
N LEU A 65 64.17 -24.42 -0.53
CA LEU A 65 62.74 -24.76 -0.52
C LEU A 65 61.91 -23.72 0.25
N LEU A 66 62.43 -23.21 1.38
CA LEU A 66 61.78 -22.16 2.16
C LEU A 66 61.74 -20.84 1.38
N THR A 67 62.83 -20.43 0.71
CA THR A 67 62.83 -19.19 -0.09
C THR A 67 61.88 -19.30 -1.28
N THR A 68 61.80 -20.45 -1.95
CA THR A 68 60.86 -20.68 -3.04
C THR A 68 59.40 -20.68 -2.55
N ALA A 69 59.12 -21.31 -1.40
CA ALA A 69 57.80 -21.30 -0.79
C ALA A 69 57.38 -19.91 -0.28
N ILE A 70 58.32 -19.15 0.29
CA ILE A 70 58.11 -17.74 0.66
C ILE A 70 57.84 -16.91 -0.58
N MET A 71 58.56 -17.13 -1.69
CA MET A 71 58.34 -16.41 -2.95
C MET A 71 56.94 -16.67 -3.54
N PHE A 72 56.47 -17.92 -3.56
CA PHE A 72 55.10 -18.24 -3.98
C PHE A 72 54.04 -17.64 -3.05
N ARG A 73 54.23 -17.71 -1.72
CA ARG A 73 53.35 -17.03 -0.76
C ARG A 73 53.40 -15.51 -0.89
N SER A 74 54.53 -14.95 -1.32
CA SER A 74 54.69 -13.52 -1.60
C SER A 74 53.96 -13.11 -2.86
N PHE A 75 53.95 -13.95 -3.90
CA PHE A 75 53.13 -13.73 -5.10
C PHE A 75 51.63 -13.84 -4.82
N ASP A 76 51.19 -14.79 -4.01
CA ASP A 76 49.78 -14.90 -3.60
C ASP A 76 49.35 -13.72 -2.71
N ARG A 77 50.20 -13.30 -1.76
CA ARG A 77 49.94 -12.07 -0.97
C ARG A 77 49.98 -10.81 -1.83
N ALA A 78 50.88 -10.73 -2.82
CA ALA A 78 50.94 -9.60 -3.75
C ALA A 78 49.71 -9.57 -4.67
N LYS A 79 49.23 -10.72 -5.14
CA LYS A 79 48.01 -10.82 -5.95
C LYS A 79 46.77 -10.48 -5.14
N ASN A 80 46.66 -10.98 -3.91
CA ASN A 80 45.57 -10.62 -2.99
C ASN A 80 45.63 -9.14 -2.58
N ALA A 81 46.82 -8.59 -2.29
CA ALA A 81 47.00 -7.17 -1.98
C ALA A 81 46.73 -6.27 -3.20
N SER A 82 47.07 -6.74 -4.40
CA SER A 82 46.75 -6.05 -5.66
C SER A 82 45.25 -6.03 -5.92
N ASN A 83 44.56 -7.17 -5.77
CA ASN A 83 43.10 -7.24 -5.92
C ASN A 83 42.38 -6.40 -4.86
N VAL A 84 42.82 -6.44 -3.60
CA VAL A 84 42.24 -5.60 -2.53
C VAL A 84 42.46 -4.10 -2.82
N ARG A 85 43.64 -3.72 -3.34
CA ARG A 85 43.90 -2.33 -3.75
C ARG A 85 43.05 -1.92 -4.97
N VAL A 86 42.91 -2.78 -5.96
CA VAL A 86 42.07 -2.51 -7.15
C VAL A 86 40.60 -2.35 -6.74
N ASN A 87 40.07 -3.25 -5.91
CA ASN A 87 38.69 -3.16 -5.42
C ASN A 87 38.48 -1.90 -4.56
N GLN A 88 39.46 -1.52 -3.72
CA GLN A 88 39.38 -0.27 -2.96
C GLN A 88 39.42 0.97 -3.87
N MET A 89 40.24 0.95 -4.93
CA MET A 89 40.29 2.04 -5.91
C MET A 89 38.99 2.15 -6.71
N VAL A 90 38.42 1.03 -7.17
CA VAL A 90 37.14 1.00 -7.89
C VAL A 90 36.01 1.57 -7.03
N MET A 91 35.93 1.13 -5.76
CA MET A 91 34.92 1.65 -4.82
C MET A 91 35.12 3.13 -4.52
N ASN A 92 36.36 3.59 -4.33
CA ASN A 92 36.66 5.00 -4.06
C ASN A 92 36.36 5.90 -5.27
N SER A 93 36.62 5.45 -6.50
CA SER A 93 36.32 6.21 -7.73
C SER A 93 34.82 6.26 -8.04
N ALA A 94 34.07 5.20 -7.69
CA ALA A 94 32.63 5.14 -7.91
C ALA A 94 31.79 5.79 -6.79
N ALA A 95 32.35 5.91 -5.57
CA ALA A 95 31.64 6.44 -4.41
C ALA A 95 30.97 7.81 -4.66
N PRO A 96 31.63 8.83 -5.26
CA PRO A 96 30.98 10.11 -5.52
C PRO A 96 29.77 10.00 -6.45
N ALA A 97 29.81 9.10 -7.45
CA ALA A 97 28.70 8.88 -8.37
C ALA A 97 27.54 8.16 -7.68
N ILE A 98 27.84 7.17 -6.82
CA ILE A 98 26.82 6.46 -6.03
C ILE A 98 26.16 7.43 -5.04
N ASP A 99 26.93 8.26 -4.33
CA ASP A 99 26.38 9.22 -3.36
C ASP A 99 25.47 10.26 -4.03
N ARG A 100 25.86 10.76 -5.21
CA ARG A 100 25.00 11.64 -6.04
C ARG A 100 23.74 10.92 -6.50
N ALA A 101 23.84 9.67 -6.96
CA ALA A 101 22.68 8.89 -7.37
C ALA A 101 21.73 8.63 -6.18
N LYS A 102 22.27 8.29 -4.99
CA LYS A 102 21.50 8.15 -3.75
C LYS A 102 20.81 9.46 -3.38
N ALA A 103 21.49 10.60 -3.44
CA ALA A 103 20.89 11.90 -3.16
C ALA A 103 19.73 12.23 -4.12
N LYS A 104 19.87 11.91 -5.41
CA LYS A 104 18.81 12.09 -6.41
C LYS A 104 17.60 11.17 -6.16
N LEU A 105 17.85 9.90 -5.85
CA LEU A 105 16.79 8.95 -5.48
C LEU A 105 16.08 9.38 -4.20
N ASN A 106 16.82 9.83 -3.18
CA ASN A 106 16.25 10.37 -1.95
C ASN A 106 15.39 11.61 -2.23
N LYS A 107 15.85 12.54 -3.07
CA LYS A 107 15.05 13.70 -3.49
C LYS A 107 13.79 13.28 -4.26
N LEU A 108 13.90 12.31 -5.15
CA LEU A 108 12.79 11.80 -5.97
C LEU A 108 11.66 11.29 -5.09
N PHE A 109 11.98 10.47 -4.08
CA PHE A 109 10.97 9.91 -3.18
C PHE A 109 10.44 10.90 -2.14
N LYS A 110 11.12 12.04 -1.93
CA LYS A 110 10.62 13.17 -1.13
C LYS A 110 9.80 14.16 -1.95
N ASP A 111 9.72 13.99 -3.26
CA ASP A 111 9.04 14.91 -4.16
C ASP A 111 7.51 14.79 -4.03
N GLN A 112 6.86 15.89 -3.64
CA GLN A 112 5.41 15.97 -3.45
C GLN A 112 4.59 15.81 -4.74
N ARG A 113 5.24 15.87 -5.92
CA ARG A 113 4.60 15.63 -7.22
C ARG A 113 4.33 14.15 -7.46
N LEU A 114 5.11 13.25 -6.87
CA LEU A 114 4.81 11.83 -6.93
C LEU A 114 3.55 11.51 -6.11
N SER A 115 2.79 10.53 -6.58
CA SER A 115 1.71 9.96 -5.78
C SER A 115 2.27 9.38 -4.48
N ARG A 116 1.50 9.54 -3.40
CA ARG A 116 1.79 8.92 -2.09
C ARG A 116 1.67 7.40 -2.14
N ALA A 117 0.85 6.90 -3.07
CA ALA A 117 0.79 5.49 -3.40
C ALA A 117 2.09 5.04 -4.10
N THR A 118 2.06 3.84 -4.68
CA THR A 118 3.20 3.33 -5.43
C THR A 118 3.26 3.97 -6.81
N PRO A 119 4.27 4.82 -7.11
CA PRO A 119 4.33 5.55 -8.36
C PRO A 119 4.58 4.59 -9.52
N THR A 120 3.83 4.79 -10.59
CA THR A 120 4.07 4.17 -11.90
C THR A 120 5.39 4.62 -12.48
N GLU A 121 5.96 3.81 -13.38
CA GLU A 121 7.17 4.20 -14.12
C GLU A 121 6.97 5.50 -14.90
N ARG A 122 5.74 5.80 -15.34
CA ARG A 122 5.38 7.07 -15.97
C ARG A 122 5.40 8.25 -15.00
N GLU A 123 4.89 8.08 -13.78
CA GLU A 123 4.97 9.11 -12.75
C GLU A 123 6.42 9.38 -12.33
N LEU A 124 7.25 8.33 -12.26
CA LEU A 124 8.69 8.48 -12.04
C LEU A 124 9.36 9.27 -13.17
N ASP A 125 9.01 9.00 -14.43
CA ASP A 125 9.50 9.76 -15.59
C ASP A 125 9.04 11.25 -15.54
N ASN A 126 7.76 11.50 -15.27
CA ASN A 126 7.22 12.86 -15.19
C ASN A 126 7.92 13.74 -14.14
N VAL A 127 8.55 13.13 -13.13
CA VAL A 127 9.30 13.85 -12.10
C VAL A 127 10.80 13.86 -12.41
N LEU A 128 11.41 12.70 -12.66
CA LEU A 128 12.85 12.60 -12.82
C LEU A 128 13.34 13.07 -14.19
N VAL A 129 12.56 12.84 -15.26
CA VAL A 129 12.92 13.17 -16.65
C VAL A 129 12.40 14.55 -17.04
N ASP A 130 11.12 14.85 -16.82
CA ASP A 130 10.55 16.14 -17.27
C ASP A 130 11.03 17.33 -16.44
N LYS A 131 11.54 17.08 -15.22
CA LYS A 131 12.10 18.08 -14.30
C LYS A 131 13.56 17.84 -14.01
N ILE A 132 14.28 17.24 -14.96
CA ILE A 132 15.67 16.80 -14.78
C ILE A 132 16.65 17.91 -14.39
N SER A 133 16.36 19.17 -14.74
CA SER A 133 17.16 20.33 -14.29
C SER A 133 17.16 20.48 -12.77
N GLU A 134 16.07 20.13 -12.08
CA GLU A 134 16.00 20.15 -10.61
C GLU A 134 16.81 19.00 -9.98
N TYR A 135 17.14 17.95 -10.75
CA TYR A 135 17.88 16.76 -10.31
C TYR A 135 19.33 16.76 -10.79
N THR A 136 19.81 17.85 -11.38
CA THR A 136 21.18 17.97 -11.90
C THR A 136 21.97 18.90 -10.99
N PHE A 137 23.11 18.45 -10.47
CA PHE A 137 24.00 19.30 -9.67
C PHE A 137 24.71 20.35 -10.55
N GLY A 138 25.17 21.44 -9.96
CA GLY A 138 25.73 22.57 -10.73
C GLY A 138 27.02 22.23 -11.52
N ASP A 139 27.73 21.19 -11.12
CA ASP A 139 28.94 20.66 -11.77
C ASP A 139 28.67 19.45 -12.68
N GLU A 140 27.40 19.10 -12.91
CA GLU A 140 27.00 17.96 -13.74
C GLU A 140 26.45 18.37 -15.10
N ARG A 141 26.68 17.51 -16.09
CA ARG A 141 26.06 17.59 -17.41
C ARG A 141 25.08 16.44 -17.63
N ASN A 142 23.89 16.74 -18.16
CA ASN A 142 22.87 15.75 -18.50
C ASN A 142 23.20 15.04 -19.84
N LEU A 143 23.05 13.72 -19.84
CA LEU A 143 23.34 12.82 -20.95
C LEU A 143 22.08 12.09 -21.44
N ILE A 144 22.06 11.75 -22.72
CA ILE A 144 21.15 10.73 -23.28
C ILE A 144 21.96 9.49 -23.66
N VAL A 145 21.45 8.33 -23.26
CA VAL A 145 21.98 7.03 -23.66
C VAL A 145 20.96 6.34 -24.57
N ASN A 146 21.31 6.15 -25.83
CA ASN A 146 20.47 5.42 -26.78
C ASN A 146 20.64 3.91 -26.58
N CYS A 147 19.61 3.12 -26.87
CA CYS A 147 19.73 1.67 -26.90
C CYS A 147 20.46 1.21 -28.17
N TYR A 148 21.59 0.54 -27.98
CA TYR A 148 22.36 -0.14 -29.01
C TYR A 148 22.39 -1.65 -28.76
N ASP A 149 22.08 -2.43 -29.80
CA ASP A 149 22.21 -3.90 -29.76
C ASP A 149 23.64 -4.31 -30.19
N PRO A 150 24.39 -5.07 -29.37
CA PRO A 150 25.73 -5.55 -29.71
C PRO A 150 25.78 -6.42 -30.98
N SER A 151 24.66 -7.02 -31.39
CA SER A 151 24.57 -7.94 -32.54
C SER A 151 24.10 -7.28 -33.84
N SER A 152 23.49 -6.08 -33.79
CA SER A 152 22.90 -5.43 -34.97
C SER A 152 23.10 -3.92 -35.09
N GLY A 153 23.77 -3.25 -34.15
CA GLY A 153 23.98 -1.79 -34.15
C GLY A 153 22.69 -1.00 -33.85
N LEU A 154 22.60 0.26 -34.32
CA LEU A 154 21.40 1.13 -34.26
C LEU A 154 20.29 0.62 -35.21
N LYS A 155 19.79 -0.60 -35.03
CA LYS A 155 18.62 -1.09 -35.78
C LYS A 155 17.39 -1.11 -34.89
N HIS A 156 16.37 -0.39 -35.33
CA HIS A 156 15.09 -0.15 -34.63
C HIS A 156 14.15 -1.38 -34.64
N GLN A 157 14.70 -2.59 -34.80
CA GLN A 157 13.98 -3.87 -34.77
C GLN A 157 14.78 -4.87 -33.94
N GLY A 158 14.16 -5.49 -32.93
CA GLY A 158 14.84 -6.40 -31.99
C GLY A 158 14.76 -5.91 -30.54
N ILE A 159 15.85 -6.07 -29.77
CA ILE A 159 15.89 -5.80 -28.30
C ILE A 159 15.57 -4.32 -27.98
N CYS A 160 15.88 -3.39 -28.90
CA CYS A 160 15.63 -1.96 -28.74
C CYS A 160 14.28 -1.49 -29.35
N SER A 161 13.27 -2.36 -29.46
CA SER A 161 11.96 -2.01 -30.03
C SER A 161 11.09 -1.12 -29.12
N SER A 162 11.27 -1.23 -27.79
CA SER A 162 10.60 -0.44 -26.74
C SER A 162 11.64 0.32 -25.93
N ASP A 163 11.32 1.53 -25.44
CA ASP A 163 12.22 2.42 -24.68
C ASP A 163 13.57 2.64 -25.37
N LYS A 164 13.61 3.57 -26.32
CA LYS A 164 14.76 3.77 -27.22
C LYS A 164 15.91 4.56 -26.60
N GLU A 165 15.63 5.29 -25.52
CA GLU A 165 16.55 6.25 -24.91
C GLU A 165 16.39 6.26 -23.38
N LEU A 166 17.53 6.30 -22.67
CA LEU A 166 17.61 6.65 -21.25
C LEU A 166 18.00 8.13 -21.13
N LYS A 167 17.21 8.90 -20.39
CA LYS A 167 17.41 10.34 -20.17
C LYS A 167 17.95 10.67 -18.78
N THR A 168 18.16 9.66 -17.94
CA THR A 168 18.56 9.77 -16.52
C THR A 168 20.03 9.39 -16.35
N ALA A 169 20.91 10.05 -17.11
CA ALA A 169 22.34 9.86 -17.06
C ALA A 169 23.07 11.21 -16.95
N TRP A 170 24.21 11.21 -16.26
CA TRP A 170 24.99 12.40 -15.95
C TRP A 170 26.50 12.13 -16.04
N GLU A 171 27.25 13.19 -16.27
CA GLU A 171 28.71 13.22 -16.20
C GLU A 171 29.17 14.33 -15.24
N PHE A 172 30.22 14.07 -14.47
CA PHE A 172 30.94 15.08 -13.70
C PHE A 172 32.45 14.80 -13.70
N PRO A 173 33.29 15.85 -13.59
CA PRO A 173 34.73 15.69 -13.51
C PRO A 173 35.20 15.23 -12.12
N ILE A 174 36.25 14.41 -12.06
CA ILE A 174 36.88 13.93 -10.83
C ILE A 174 38.41 14.07 -10.92
N ASP A 175 39.01 14.37 -9.78
CA ASP A 175 40.47 14.42 -9.58
C ASP A 175 40.89 13.09 -8.95
N THR A 176 41.49 12.22 -9.77
CA THR A 176 41.84 10.85 -9.38
C THR A 176 43.18 10.77 -8.65
N ASP A 177 44.04 11.77 -8.78
CA ASP A 177 45.37 11.80 -8.16
C ASP A 177 45.52 12.86 -7.05
N ASN A 178 44.42 13.58 -6.74
CA ASN A 178 44.26 14.54 -5.67
C ASN A 178 45.25 15.71 -5.76
N ASN A 179 45.57 16.14 -6.99
CA ASN A 179 46.50 17.23 -7.27
C ASN A 179 45.80 18.60 -7.44
N GLY A 180 44.48 18.65 -7.27
CA GLY A 180 43.63 19.83 -7.40
C GLY A 180 43.20 20.14 -8.84
N ARG A 181 43.44 19.22 -9.79
CA ARG A 181 43.04 19.33 -11.19
C ARG A 181 42.26 18.10 -11.62
N PHE A 182 41.24 18.30 -12.44
CA PHE A 182 40.43 17.19 -12.93
C PHE A 182 41.14 16.45 -14.06
N ASP A 183 41.34 15.14 -13.89
CA ASP A 183 42.06 14.27 -14.83
C ASP A 183 41.16 13.19 -15.47
N SER A 184 39.94 13.00 -14.95
CA SER A 184 38.98 11.99 -15.39
C SER A 184 37.54 12.49 -15.33
N TYR A 185 36.66 11.91 -16.14
CA TYR A 185 35.21 12.06 -16.03
C TYR A 185 34.60 10.79 -15.46
N THR A 186 33.64 10.94 -14.56
CA THR A 186 32.78 9.82 -14.13
C THR A 186 31.39 10.00 -14.71
N LEU A 187 30.97 9.02 -15.50
CA LEU A 187 29.62 8.92 -16.04
C LEU A 187 28.82 7.96 -15.18
N TYR A 188 27.55 8.31 -14.94
CA TYR A 188 26.63 7.39 -14.31
C TYR A 188 25.21 7.55 -14.83
N GLY A 189 24.42 6.47 -14.76
CA GLY A 189 23.01 6.48 -15.12
C GLY A 189 22.16 5.73 -14.12
N ILE A 190 20.92 6.16 -13.93
CA ILE A 190 19.92 5.51 -13.06
C ILE A 190 18.89 4.79 -13.94
N TYR A 191 18.75 3.47 -13.75
CA TYR A 191 17.97 2.55 -14.57
C TYR A 191 16.92 1.83 -13.71
N TYR A 192 15.64 2.02 -13.99
CA TYR A 192 14.54 1.45 -13.18
C TYR A 192 13.35 0.89 -13.97
N LYS A 193 13.33 1.08 -15.30
CA LYS A 193 12.24 0.62 -16.18
C LYS A 193 12.27 -0.88 -16.36
N ASN A 194 11.09 -1.50 -16.37
CA ASN A 194 10.93 -2.92 -16.67
C ASN A 194 10.68 -3.17 -18.17
N PRO A 195 11.09 -4.34 -18.71
CA PRO A 195 10.76 -4.72 -20.08
C PRO A 195 9.24 -4.93 -20.25
N ALA A 196 8.76 -4.81 -21.48
CA ALA A 196 7.37 -5.12 -21.82
C ALA A 196 7.03 -6.61 -21.57
N LEU A 197 5.74 -6.89 -21.32
CA LEU A 197 5.22 -8.23 -21.15
C LEU A 197 4.74 -8.83 -22.48
N SER A 198 5.06 -10.10 -22.73
CA SER A 198 4.49 -10.92 -23.80
C SER A 198 3.85 -12.15 -23.17
N GLY A 199 2.51 -12.17 -23.12
CA GLY A 199 1.78 -13.17 -22.33
C GLY A 199 2.17 -13.10 -20.85
N THR A 200 2.66 -14.21 -20.29
CA THR A 200 3.11 -14.32 -18.88
C THR A 200 4.63 -14.21 -18.69
N SER A 201 5.36 -13.67 -19.66
CA SER A 201 6.82 -13.52 -19.56
C SER A 201 7.29 -12.16 -20.04
N PHE A 202 8.30 -11.62 -19.37
CA PHE A 202 8.99 -10.42 -19.82
C PHE A 202 9.71 -10.70 -21.14
N VAL A 203 9.61 -9.76 -22.08
CA VAL A 203 10.45 -9.75 -23.28
C VAL A 203 11.91 -9.57 -22.84
N LYS A 204 12.85 -9.98 -23.70
CA LYS A 204 14.29 -9.82 -23.47
C LYS A 204 14.60 -8.35 -23.11
N ARG A 205 15.27 -8.14 -21.97
CA ARG A 205 15.63 -6.81 -21.44
C ARG A 205 16.60 -6.09 -22.37
N ASN A 206 16.41 -4.77 -22.48
CA ASN A 206 17.29 -3.90 -23.23
C ASN A 206 18.36 -3.23 -22.31
N PRO A 207 19.52 -2.81 -22.85
CA PRO A 207 20.58 -2.16 -22.07
C PRO A 207 20.29 -0.72 -21.59
N VAL A 208 19.04 -0.26 -21.68
CA VAL A 208 18.56 1.03 -21.15
C VAL A 208 17.46 0.85 -20.09
N GLN A 209 17.13 -0.41 -19.76
CA GLN A 209 16.20 -0.81 -18.71
C GLN A 209 16.96 -1.39 -17.51
N ALA A 210 16.24 -1.67 -16.42
CA ALA A 210 16.80 -2.42 -15.29
C ALA A 210 17.29 -3.81 -15.75
N ARG A 211 18.51 -4.20 -15.34
CA ARG A 211 19.14 -5.47 -15.76
C ARG A 211 18.40 -6.69 -15.24
N ALA A 212 17.91 -6.61 -14.01
CA ALA A 212 17.27 -7.72 -13.34
C ALA A 212 16.04 -7.24 -12.56
N ILE A 213 15.32 -8.19 -12.01
CA ILE A 213 14.37 -7.97 -10.93
C ILE A 213 15.14 -7.67 -9.62
N PRO A 214 14.49 -7.07 -8.61
CA PRO A 214 15.08 -6.83 -7.29
C PRO A 214 15.74 -8.08 -6.69
N MET A 215 16.98 -7.96 -6.22
CA MET A 215 17.70 -9.09 -5.58
C MET A 215 17.09 -9.55 -4.26
N THR A 216 16.35 -8.69 -3.58
CA THR A 216 15.57 -9.07 -2.38
C THR A 216 14.57 -10.20 -2.69
N ILE A 217 14.17 -10.37 -3.96
CA ILE A 217 13.24 -11.41 -4.41
C ILE A 217 13.98 -12.69 -4.83
N THR A 218 15.23 -12.60 -5.29
CA THR A 218 15.98 -13.73 -5.87
C THR A 218 16.68 -14.63 -4.85
N SER A 219 16.85 -14.18 -3.60
CA SER A 219 17.75 -14.80 -2.61
C SER A 219 17.11 -15.82 -1.65
N THR A 220 15.88 -16.30 -1.89
CA THR A 220 15.17 -17.19 -0.96
C THR A 220 15.06 -18.63 -1.45
N GLY A 221 16.16 -19.38 -1.35
CA GLY A 221 16.14 -20.84 -1.37
C GLY A 221 15.74 -21.40 0.00
N GLY A 222 14.54 -21.97 0.10
CA GLY A 222 14.13 -22.70 1.30
C GLY A 222 12.62 -22.82 1.46
N SER A 223 12.12 -24.05 1.27
CA SER A 223 10.84 -24.63 1.74
C SER A 223 9.52 -23.92 1.50
N CYS A 224 9.48 -22.67 1.02
CA CYS A 224 8.28 -22.00 0.53
C CYS A 224 8.36 -22.00 -0.99
N PRO A 225 7.33 -22.49 -1.70
CA PRO A 225 7.42 -22.70 -3.14
C PRO A 225 7.54 -21.36 -3.84
N ASN A 226 8.78 -20.93 -4.10
CA ASN A 226 9.27 -19.96 -5.08
C ASN A 226 10.78 -20.24 -5.34
N ASN A 227 11.20 -21.52 -5.35
CA ASN A 227 12.62 -21.86 -5.44
C ASN A 227 13.13 -21.82 -6.89
N ASN A 228 14.11 -20.93 -7.09
CA ASN A 228 15.30 -21.09 -7.93
C ASN A 228 15.27 -21.16 -9.46
N THR A 229 14.20 -20.72 -10.13
CA THR A 229 14.37 -20.35 -11.55
C THR A 229 13.88 -18.95 -11.79
N ALA A 230 14.80 -18.08 -12.21
CA ALA A 230 14.60 -16.72 -12.68
C ALA A 230 13.69 -16.60 -13.93
N ILE A 231 12.65 -17.43 -14.03
CA ILE A 231 11.72 -17.52 -15.16
C ILE A 231 10.29 -17.10 -14.73
N SER A 232 9.96 -17.07 -13.42
CA SER A 232 8.62 -16.73 -12.92
C SER A 232 8.59 -15.70 -11.78
N ALA A 233 9.57 -14.79 -11.72
CA ALA A 233 9.34 -13.46 -11.12
C ALA A 233 8.42 -12.58 -12.00
N SER A 234 7.55 -13.22 -12.76
CA SER A 234 6.77 -12.64 -13.81
C SER A 234 5.36 -12.33 -13.28
N LEU A 235 4.99 -11.06 -13.44
CA LEU A 235 3.63 -10.51 -13.57
C LEU A 235 2.85 -10.01 -12.36
N ALA A 236 3.12 -10.36 -11.10
CA ALA A 236 2.39 -9.75 -9.98
C ALA A 236 2.93 -8.36 -9.58
N GLY A 237 3.45 -7.61 -10.54
CA GLY A 237 3.97 -6.28 -10.31
C GLY A 237 2.93 -5.23 -10.63
N VAL A 238 2.58 -4.40 -9.65
CA VAL A 238 1.66 -3.28 -9.86
C VAL A 238 2.52 -2.07 -10.21
N ASN A 239 2.20 -1.37 -11.30
CA ASN A 239 2.84 -0.10 -11.63
C ASN A 239 4.38 -0.19 -11.83
N GLY A 240 4.92 -1.36 -12.16
CA GLY A 240 6.37 -1.59 -12.33
C GLY A 240 7.13 -1.88 -11.02
N TRP A 241 6.41 -2.17 -9.93
CA TRP A 241 6.98 -2.64 -8.65
C TRP A 241 6.66 -4.10 -8.44
N PHE A 242 7.59 -4.87 -7.87
CA PHE A 242 7.44 -6.32 -7.67
C PHE A 242 6.96 -6.64 -6.27
N LYS A 243 6.07 -7.61 -6.11
CA LYS A 243 5.67 -8.08 -4.78
C LYS A 243 6.82 -8.85 -4.09
N GLY A 244 7.06 -8.56 -2.81
CA GLY A 244 7.96 -9.34 -1.95
C GLY A 244 7.40 -10.72 -1.58
N ASN A 245 8.30 -11.68 -1.33
CA ASN A 245 7.91 -13.09 -1.11
C ASN A 245 7.41 -13.42 0.30
N LYS A 246 7.72 -12.59 1.31
CA LYS A 246 7.56 -12.92 2.73
C LYS A 246 6.64 -11.97 3.50
N SER A 247 6.30 -10.84 2.91
CA SER A 247 5.45 -9.80 3.48
C SER A 247 4.69 -9.13 2.35
N LEU A 248 3.62 -8.40 2.66
CA LEU A 248 2.91 -7.60 1.66
C LEU A 248 3.70 -6.30 1.36
N SER A 249 4.84 -6.46 0.70
CA SER A 249 5.72 -5.37 0.29
C SER A 249 5.81 -5.29 -1.22
N LEU A 250 6.01 -4.08 -1.73
CA LEU A 250 6.37 -3.78 -3.09
C LEU A 250 7.84 -3.36 -3.12
N VAL A 251 8.61 -3.95 -4.01
CA VAL A 251 10.04 -3.75 -4.16
C VAL A 251 10.33 -3.29 -5.57
N LYS A 252 11.12 -2.23 -5.72
CA LYS A 252 11.63 -1.78 -7.01
C LYS A 252 13.13 -1.60 -6.92
N GLY A 253 13.82 -2.23 -7.86
CA GLY A 253 15.27 -2.16 -8.00
C GLY A 253 15.65 -0.95 -8.84
N PHE A 254 16.51 -0.11 -8.29
CA PHE A 254 17.15 1.00 -8.99
C PHE A 254 18.59 0.62 -9.24
N PHE A 255 18.95 0.44 -10.50
CA PHE A 255 20.31 0.12 -10.91
C PHE A 255 21.05 1.40 -11.27
N VAL A 256 22.23 1.58 -10.71
CA VAL A 256 23.14 2.67 -11.03
C VAL A 256 24.40 2.05 -11.61
N TYR A 257 24.70 2.42 -12.84
CA TYR A 257 25.97 2.06 -13.47
C TYR A 257 26.88 3.27 -13.43
N THR A 258 28.11 3.07 -12.96
CA THR A 258 29.13 4.11 -12.93
C THR A 258 30.31 3.66 -13.77
N VAL A 259 30.90 4.57 -14.55
CA VAL A 259 32.13 4.32 -15.28
C VAL A 259 33.02 5.56 -15.22
N THR A 260 34.29 5.36 -14.89
CA THR A 260 35.30 6.44 -14.88
C THR A 260 36.18 6.32 -16.13
N VAL A 261 36.26 7.40 -16.90
CA VAL A 261 37.04 7.49 -18.14
C VAL A 261 38.07 8.63 -18.03
N PRO A 262 39.33 8.41 -18.46
CA PRO A 262 40.37 9.44 -18.36
C PRO A 262 40.20 10.53 -19.43
N ILE A 263 40.56 11.76 -19.10
CA ILE A 263 40.55 12.90 -20.03
C ILE A 263 41.70 12.78 -21.03
N THR A 264 41.38 12.68 -22.32
CA THR A 264 42.37 12.50 -23.40
C THR A 264 42.83 13.81 -24.04
N SER A 265 42.01 14.86 -23.96
CA SER A 265 42.25 16.19 -24.51
C SER A 265 41.66 17.26 -23.60
N THR A 266 42.36 18.38 -23.44
CA THR A 266 41.89 19.59 -22.75
C THR A 266 41.43 20.67 -23.73
N GLU A 267 41.44 20.38 -25.04
CA GLU A 267 40.97 21.31 -26.06
C GLU A 267 39.46 21.56 -25.88
N ASN A 268 39.09 22.82 -25.64
CA ASN A 268 37.72 23.31 -25.37
C ASN A 268 37.16 23.09 -23.96
N LEU A 269 38.00 22.76 -22.96
CA LEU A 269 37.58 22.75 -21.56
C LEU A 269 37.83 24.13 -20.89
N PRO A 270 36.94 24.59 -20.00
CA PRO A 270 37.12 25.86 -19.30
C PRO A 270 38.36 25.81 -18.39
N ASN A 271 39.11 26.92 -18.30
CA ASN A 271 40.32 27.01 -17.47
C ASN A 271 40.03 27.03 -15.95
N ASN A 272 38.76 27.21 -15.56
CA ASN A 272 38.30 27.20 -14.18
C ASN A 272 36.98 26.42 -14.09
N PRO A 273 36.93 25.29 -13.36
CA PRO A 273 38.01 24.66 -12.59
C PRO A 273 39.15 24.11 -13.49
N PRO A 274 40.37 23.87 -12.98
CA PRO A 274 41.51 23.44 -13.79
C PRO A 274 41.42 21.96 -14.20
N TYR A 275 41.59 21.69 -15.49
CA TYR A 275 41.62 20.34 -16.08
C TYR A 275 43.03 19.97 -16.53
N GLU A 276 43.35 18.68 -16.50
CA GLU A 276 44.57 18.15 -17.09
C GLU A 276 44.35 16.83 -17.81
N LYS A 277 45.32 16.50 -18.68
CA LYS A 277 45.33 15.21 -19.36
C LYS A 277 45.85 14.16 -18.40
N ALA A 278 45.14 13.03 -18.29
CA ALA A 278 45.56 11.92 -17.43
C ALA A 278 46.99 11.48 -17.76
N SER A 279 47.88 11.60 -16.78
CA SER A 279 49.33 11.41 -16.91
C SER A 279 49.75 9.93 -17.00
N ASN A 280 48.87 9.00 -16.60
CA ASN A 280 49.06 7.55 -16.70
C ASN A 280 47.73 6.85 -17.05
N SER A 281 47.78 5.79 -17.86
CA SER A 281 46.64 4.93 -18.21
C SER A 281 46.17 4.09 -17.01
N LYS A 282 45.69 4.74 -15.95
CA LYS A 282 45.04 4.06 -14.84
C LYS A 282 43.74 3.43 -15.32
N GLY A 283 43.52 2.20 -14.84
CA GLY A 283 42.56 1.25 -15.38
C GLY A 283 41.12 1.75 -15.38
N PHE A 284 40.39 1.29 -16.38
CA PHE A 284 38.94 1.39 -16.46
C PHE A 284 38.29 0.89 -15.17
N SER A 285 37.48 1.73 -14.53
CA SER A 285 36.72 1.38 -13.33
C SER A 285 35.24 1.46 -13.65
N ALA A 286 34.52 0.36 -13.47
CA ALA A 286 33.08 0.33 -13.60
C ALA A 286 32.44 -0.51 -12.50
N LEU A 287 31.32 0.00 -11.98
CA LEU A 287 30.60 -0.58 -10.85
C LEU A 287 29.10 -0.54 -11.15
N GLU A 288 28.44 -1.63 -10.80
CA GLU A 288 26.99 -1.75 -10.73
C GLU A 288 26.59 -1.64 -9.25
N TYR A 289 25.73 -0.67 -8.97
CA TYR A 289 25.08 -0.49 -7.68
C TYR A 289 23.59 -0.74 -7.86
N GLU A 290 23.01 -1.61 -7.04
CA GLU A 290 21.58 -1.86 -6.99
C GLU A 290 21.03 -1.41 -5.64
N GLN A 291 19.99 -0.57 -5.69
CA GLN A 291 19.22 -0.19 -4.53
C GLN A 291 17.79 -0.73 -4.66
N ASP A 292 17.44 -1.67 -3.79
CA ASP A 292 16.09 -2.17 -3.67
C ASP A 292 15.29 -1.27 -2.73
N LYS A 293 14.41 -0.45 -3.30
CA LYS A 293 13.45 0.34 -2.53
C LYS A 293 12.28 -0.56 -2.16
N ILE A 294 12.06 -0.72 -0.86
CA ILE A 294 10.95 -1.50 -0.31
C ILE A 294 9.90 -0.52 0.20
N LYS A 295 8.65 -0.81 -0.13
CA LYS A 295 7.46 -0.11 0.30
C LYS A 295 6.51 -1.16 0.90
N ARG A 296 6.14 -1.05 2.18
CA ARG A 296 5.33 -2.08 2.86
C ARG A 296 3.89 -1.63 2.94
N SER A 297 2.95 -2.51 2.66
CA SER A 297 1.53 -2.23 2.91
C SER A 297 1.22 -2.35 4.40
N LEU A 298 0.38 -1.45 4.90
CA LEU A 298 -0.13 -1.53 6.26
C LEU A 298 -1.01 -2.76 6.49
N LEU A 299 -1.55 -3.38 5.43
CA LEU A 299 -2.31 -4.64 5.51
C LEU A 299 -1.47 -5.85 5.97
N ASN A 300 -0.17 -5.66 6.21
CA ASN A 300 0.67 -6.62 6.92
C ASN A 300 0.29 -6.73 8.43
N ASN A 301 -0.48 -5.77 8.95
CA ASN A 301 -0.97 -5.75 10.32
C ASN A 301 -2.40 -6.29 10.39
N ALA A 302 -2.71 -6.99 11.47
CA ALA A 302 -4.04 -7.50 11.79
C ALA A 302 -5.01 -6.40 12.25
N VAL A 303 -4.46 -5.35 12.88
CA VAL A 303 -5.24 -4.22 13.42
C VAL A 303 -4.56 -2.92 13.01
N ILE A 304 -5.33 -1.99 12.46
CA ILE A 304 -4.86 -0.70 11.96
C ILE A 304 -5.82 0.38 12.46
N TYR A 305 -5.38 1.25 13.37
CA TYR A 305 -6.23 2.28 13.95
C TYR A 305 -5.70 3.69 13.67
N GLN A 306 -6.59 4.60 13.29
CA GLN A 306 -6.30 6.02 13.15
C GLN A 306 -6.26 6.73 14.52
N ASP A 307 -7.08 6.29 15.46
CA ASP A 307 -7.18 6.82 16.81
C ASP A 307 -6.67 5.80 17.85
N ASP A 308 -6.99 6.00 19.14
CA ASP A 308 -6.58 5.10 20.21
C ASP A 308 -7.15 3.70 20.03
N LEU A 309 -6.28 2.69 20.16
CA LEU A 309 -6.67 1.30 20.16
C LEU A 309 -6.83 0.82 21.60
N TYR A 310 -8.08 0.61 22.00
CA TYR A 310 -8.42 -0.07 23.24
C TYR A 310 -8.52 -1.58 22.99
N LEU A 311 -7.83 -2.37 23.81
CA LEU A 311 -7.97 -3.82 23.87
C LEU A 311 -8.37 -4.19 25.28
N THR A 312 -9.63 -4.55 25.49
CA THR A 312 -10.09 -4.97 26.82
C THR A 312 -10.56 -6.42 26.81
N ALA A 313 -10.24 -7.15 27.88
CA ALA A 313 -10.78 -8.47 28.12
C ALA A 313 -11.70 -8.39 29.36
N GLU A 314 -12.99 -8.11 29.14
CA GLU A 314 -14.01 -8.09 30.20
C GLU A 314 -14.75 -9.43 30.29
N ASP A 315 -15.27 -9.93 29.16
CA ASP A 315 -16.16 -11.11 29.16
C ASP A 315 -15.41 -12.45 28.97
N ALA A 316 -14.33 -12.45 28.18
CA ALA A 316 -13.58 -13.65 27.80
C ALA A 316 -12.09 -13.36 27.54
N ASP A 317 -11.26 -14.40 27.53
CA ASP A 317 -9.87 -14.28 27.09
C ASP A 317 -9.81 -13.83 25.62
N PHE A 318 -8.98 -12.84 25.33
CA PHE A 318 -8.80 -12.29 23.99
C PHE A 318 -7.49 -12.77 23.37
N LYS A 319 -7.55 -13.26 22.14
CA LYS A 319 -6.38 -13.78 21.40
C LYS A 319 -6.32 -13.13 20.03
N LEU A 320 -5.11 -12.78 19.60
CA LEU A 320 -4.86 -12.18 18.29
C LEU A 320 -3.46 -12.56 17.81
N ASN A 321 -3.31 -12.91 16.54
CA ASN A 321 -2.00 -13.10 15.87
C ASN A 321 -1.72 -11.95 14.89
N GLY A 322 -0.44 -11.71 14.60
CA GLY A 322 -0.01 -10.73 13.60
C GLY A 322 0.38 -9.36 14.17
N GLY A 323 0.64 -8.41 13.27
CA GLY A 323 1.07 -7.06 13.63
C GLY A 323 -0.08 -6.15 14.05
N ILE A 324 0.23 -5.06 14.75
CA ILE A 324 -0.73 -4.02 15.15
C ILE A 324 -0.14 -2.66 14.78
N PHE A 325 -0.94 -1.82 14.14
CA PHE A 325 -0.60 -0.44 13.83
C PHE A 325 -1.65 0.48 14.45
N THR A 326 -1.23 1.48 15.23
CA THR A 326 -2.12 2.57 15.65
C THR A 326 -1.39 3.89 15.55
N ASN A 327 -2.03 4.89 14.95
CA ASN A 327 -1.57 6.29 15.01
C ASN A 327 -1.84 6.92 16.39
N GLY A 328 -2.76 6.32 17.16
CA GLY A 328 -3.10 6.65 18.53
C GLY A 328 -2.20 5.97 19.57
N ASN A 329 -2.77 5.82 20.75
CA ASN A 329 -2.20 5.01 21.84
C ASN A 329 -2.64 3.54 21.73
N LEU A 330 -1.85 2.62 22.30
CA LEU A 330 -2.28 1.24 22.57
C LEU A 330 -2.60 1.12 24.06
N LEU A 331 -3.87 0.96 24.37
CA LEU A 331 -4.41 0.92 25.72
C LEU A 331 -5.00 -0.46 25.96
N ALA A 332 -4.29 -1.32 26.70
CA ALA A 332 -4.67 -2.73 26.82
C ALA A 332 -4.71 -3.23 28.26
N GLY A 333 -5.69 -4.06 28.57
CA GLY A 333 -5.74 -4.77 29.85
C GLY A 333 -7.08 -5.40 30.19
N SER A 334 -7.34 -5.63 31.47
CA SER A 334 -8.56 -6.32 31.95
C SER A 334 -8.97 -5.83 33.32
N THR A 335 -10.27 -5.73 33.54
CA THR A 335 -10.93 -5.39 34.82
C THR A 335 -11.53 -6.61 35.52
N SER A 336 -11.62 -7.76 34.85
CA SER A 336 -12.35 -8.97 35.28
C SER A 336 -11.47 -10.22 35.49
N GLY A 337 -10.14 -10.07 35.42
CA GLY A 337 -9.20 -11.18 35.59
C GLY A 337 -9.03 -12.09 34.35
N LYS A 338 -9.60 -11.69 33.21
CA LYS A 338 -9.33 -12.32 31.90
C LYS A 338 -7.98 -11.85 31.34
N SER A 339 -7.48 -12.58 30.34
CA SER A 339 -6.18 -12.32 29.74
C SER A 339 -6.27 -11.94 28.27
N ILE A 340 -5.34 -11.10 27.83
CA ILE A 340 -5.10 -10.76 26.43
C ILE A 340 -3.77 -11.38 26.04
N LYS A 341 -3.76 -12.21 24.99
CA LYS A 341 -2.53 -12.78 24.45
C LYS A 341 -2.35 -12.45 22.97
N ILE A 342 -1.26 -11.77 22.66
CA ILE A 342 -0.87 -11.42 21.29
C ILE A 342 0.24 -12.35 20.81
N TYR A 343 -0.08 -13.15 19.80
CA TYR A 343 0.78 -14.17 19.21
C TYR A 343 1.63 -13.59 18.06
N GLN A 344 2.65 -14.35 17.66
CA GLN A 344 3.33 -14.17 16.36
C GLN A 344 2.35 -14.42 15.21
N VAL A 345 2.71 -14.00 13.99
CA VAL A 345 1.83 -14.07 12.81
C VAL A 345 1.29 -15.48 12.51
N SER A 346 2.11 -16.53 12.66
CA SER A 346 1.69 -17.93 12.51
C SER A 346 2.70 -18.86 13.22
N SER A 347 2.59 -20.17 13.02
CA SER A 347 3.53 -21.19 13.51
C SER A 347 4.92 -21.04 12.90
N LYS A 348 5.95 -21.57 13.56
CA LYS A 348 7.37 -21.50 13.14
C LYS A 348 7.67 -22.06 11.75
N ASP A 349 6.84 -23.00 11.28
CA ASP A 349 6.98 -23.66 9.97
C ASP A 349 6.17 -22.96 8.86
N SER A 350 5.49 -21.84 9.20
CA SER A 350 4.84 -20.95 8.23
C SER A 350 5.87 -20.24 7.35
N CYS A 351 5.50 -20.00 6.09
CA CYS A 351 6.28 -19.17 5.16
C CYS A 351 6.36 -17.71 5.57
N PHE A 352 5.40 -17.25 6.34
CA PHE A 352 5.25 -15.86 6.75
C PHE A 352 5.75 -15.61 8.17
N TYR A 353 6.35 -16.62 8.83
CA TYR A 353 6.93 -16.50 10.16
C TYR A 353 8.22 -15.67 10.14
N GLU A 354 8.04 -14.36 10.11
CA GLU A 354 9.09 -13.34 10.08
C GLU A 354 8.78 -12.30 11.15
N ALA A 355 9.82 -11.76 11.81
CA ALA A 355 9.68 -10.80 12.91
C ALA A 355 8.78 -9.60 12.53
N ASP A 356 8.93 -9.14 11.30
CA ASP A 356 8.25 -7.96 10.78
C ASP A 356 6.74 -8.14 10.58
N ASN A 357 6.27 -9.36 10.30
CA ASN A 357 4.84 -9.64 10.09
C ASN A 357 4.03 -9.64 11.37
N ALA A 358 4.70 -9.42 12.50
CA ALA A 358 4.11 -9.45 13.81
C ALA A 358 4.46 -8.18 14.62
N LYS A 359 5.24 -7.24 14.06
CA LYS A 359 5.61 -5.99 14.75
C LYS A 359 4.39 -5.17 15.15
N ILE A 360 4.52 -4.48 16.28
CA ILE A 360 3.53 -3.53 16.78
C ILE A 360 4.12 -2.12 16.68
N THR A 361 3.41 -1.21 16.00
CA THR A 361 3.80 0.18 15.83
C THR A 361 2.72 1.09 16.41
N VAL A 362 3.13 1.95 17.34
CA VAL A 362 2.26 2.86 18.08
C VAL A 362 2.75 4.29 17.88
N GLY A 363 1.91 5.14 17.30
CA GLY A 363 2.16 6.57 17.11
C GLY A 363 2.26 7.35 18.42
N GLY A 364 1.34 7.04 19.34
CA GLY A 364 1.26 7.60 20.68
C GLY A 364 2.08 6.83 21.71
N ASN A 365 1.42 6.46 22.80
CA ASN A 365 1.96 5.81 23.98
C ASN A 365 1.33 4.43 24.21
N ILE A 366 1.96 3.64 25.07
CA ILE A 366 1.39 2.37 25.55
C ILE A 366 1.09 2.47 27.04
N ALA A 367 -0.11 2.08 27.45
CA ALA A 367 -0.55 2.10 28.84
C ALA A 367 -1.48 0.92 29.16
N THR A 368 -1.54 0.56 30.44
CA THR A 368 -2.31 -0.58 30.94
C THR A 368 -3.71 -0.13 31.38
N VAL A 369 -4.75 -0.87 31.01
CA VAL A 369 -6.14 -0.64 31.47
C VAL A 369 -6.49 -1.65 32.56
N GLY A 370 -7.02 -1.20 33.71
CA GLY A 370 -7.47 -2.11 34.79
C GLY A 370 -6.33 -2.76 35.59
N ALA A 371 -6.52 -4.00 36.03
CA ALA A 371 -5.60 -4.72 36.91
C ALA A 371 -4.29 -5.15 36.21
N SER A 372 -3.20 -5.17 36.98
CA SER A 372 -1.84 -5.46 36.51
C SER A 372 -1.67 -6.91 36.01
N GLY A 373 -1.19 -7.08 34.77
CA GLY A 373 -0.62 -8.34 34.27
C GLY A 373 -1.46 -9.18 33.29
N SER A 374 -2.57 -8.67 32.77
CA SER A 374 -3.47 -9.42 31.88
C SER A 374 -3.02 -9.50 30.41
N THR A 375 -2.27 -8.52 29.90
CA THR A 375 -1.85 -8.45 28.48
C THR A 375 -0.43 -8.95 28.28
N LYS A 376 -0.24 -10.00 27.47
CA LYS A 376 1.06 -10.61 27.16
C LYS A 376 1.34 -10.65 25.66
N PHE A 377 2.59 -10.42 25.30
CA PHE A 377 3.09 -10.47 23.92
C PHE A 377 4.14 -11.56 23.77
N ASP A 378 3.94 -12.48 22.84
CA ASP A 378 4.98 -13.45 22.46
C ASP A 378 6.06 -12.72 21.65
N LEU A 379 7.33 -12.80 22.05
CA LEU A 379 8.47 -12.26 21.28
C LEU A 379 8.89 -13.20 20.16
N PHE A 380 9.53 -12.67 19.11
CA PHE A 380 10.10 -13.44 18.01
C PHE A 380 11.48 -13.99 18.39
N PRO A 381 11.63 -15.29 18.69
CA PRO A 381 12.90 -15.86 19.17
C PRO A 381 13.94 -16.07 18.06
N GLY A 382 13.58 -15.82 16.80
CA GLY A 382 14.35 -16.17 15.62
C GLY A 382 13.56 -17.09 14.69
N LYS A 383 13.98 -17.14 13.43
CA LYS A 383 13.31 -17.92 12.38
C LYS A 383 13.35 -19.43 12.70
N GLY A 384 12.20 -20.10 12.54
CA GLY A 384 12.07 -21.55 12.77
C GLY A 384 12.04 -21.96 14.26
N VAL A 385 11.99 -21.00 15.19
CA VAL A 385 11.97 -21.25 16.63
C VAL A 385 10.64 -20.78 17.21
N THR A 386 10.03 -21.59 18.08
CA THR A 386 8.76 -21.28 18.75
C THR A 386 8.99 -20.39 19.97
N PRO A 387 8.15 -19.37 20.24
CA PRO A 387 8.22 -18.59 21.46
C PRO A 387 7.95 -19.47 22.70
N THR A 388 8.78 -19.33 23.74
CA THR A 388 8.58 -20.01 25.03
C THR A 388 7.73 -19.16 25.97
N GLN A 389 7.08 -19.76 26.98
CA GLN A 389 6.28 -19.01 27.95
C GLN A 389 7.09 -17.95 28.73
N ALA A 390 8.40 -18.16 28.91
CA ALA A 390 9.29 -17.19 29.54
C ALA A 390 9.56 -15.95 28.66
N GLN A 391 9.31 -16.04 27.35
CA GLN A 391 9.45 -14.95 26.39
C GLN A 391 8.16 -14.16 26.18
N ALA A 392 7.04 -14.57 26.80
CA ALA A 392 5.82 -13.79 26.80
C ALA A 392 5.95 -12.63 27.82
N ILE A 393 6.13 -11.40 27.34
CA ILE A 393 6.34 -10.23 28.21
C ILE A 393 5.02 -9.51 28.45
N SER A 394 4.76 -9.17 29.72
CA SER A 394 3.59 -8.41 30.16
C SER A 394 3.70 -6.92 29.78
N LEU A 395 2.59 -6.32 29.37
CA LEU A 395 2.49 -4.85 29.21
C LEU A 395 2.67 -4.14 30.55
N SER A 396 2.06 -4.68 31.60
CA SER A 396 2.12 -4.09 32.94
C SER A 396 3.56 -4.03 33.42
N GLY A 397 3.99 -2.83 33.84
CA GLY A 397 5.37 -2.54 34.19
C GLY A 397 6.21 -1.99 33.04
N ASN A 398 5.79 -2.17 31.79
CA ASN A 398 6.48 -1.71 30.58
C ASN A 398 5.76 -0.54 29.86
N GLU A 399 4.88 0.18 30.55
CA GLU A 399 4.21 1.37 30.02
C GLU A 399 5.22 2.44 29.58
N SER A 400 4.91 3.20 28.53
CA SER A 400 5.84 4.24 28.04
C SER A 400 5.80 5.54 28.85
N VAL A 401 4.75 5.71 29.67
CA VAL A 401 4.51 6.89 30.50
C VAL A 401 4.08 6.47 31.90
N THR A 402 4.26 7.35 32.89
CA THR A 402 3.86 7.10 34.28
C THR A 402 2.40 7.47 34.57
N ASP A 403 1.77 8.23 33.67
CA ASP A 403 0.43 8.78 33.83
C ASP A 403 -0.67 7.71 33.73
N ALA A 404 -1.84 7.99 34.31
CA ALA A 404 -2.99 7.11 34.26
C ALA A 404 -3.54 7.02 32.83
N THR A 405 -4.10 5.87 32.46
CA THR A 405 -4.62 5.62 31.10
C THR A 405 -5.69 6.64 30.67
N THR A 406 -6.50 7.15 31.60
CA THR A 406 -7.48 8.23 31.33
C THR A 406 -6.84 9.54 30.89
N ASP A 407 -5.63 9.83 31.38
CA ASP A 407 -4.87 11.05 31.05
C ASP A 407 -4.10 10.89 29.73
N VAL A 408 -3.66 9.66 29.45
CA VAL A 408 -2.91 9.29 28.24
C VAL A 408 -3.82 9.26 27.01
N ALA A 409 -5.07 8.80 27.18
CA ALA A 409 -6.06 8.70 26.12
C ALA A 409 -6.23 10.01 25.35
N TYR A 410 -6.50 9.92 24.06
CA TYR A 410 -6.67 11.08 23.19
C TYR A 410 -8.11 11.59 23.19
N ASN A 411 -8.23 12.91 23.31
CA ASN A 411 -9.47 13.64 23.10
C ASN A 411 -9.58 14.03 21.62
N ASN A 412 -10.30 13.20 20.86
CA ASN A 412 -10.51 13.41 19.43
C ASN A 412 -11.27 14.70 19.12
N LEU A 413 -12.26 15.08 19.95
CA LEU A 413 -13.00 16.33 19.77
C LEU A 413 -12.08 17.55 19.90
N ALA A 414 -11.23 17.57 20.93
CA ALA A 414 -10.24 18.63 21.12
C ALA A 414 -9.23 18.69 19.96
N TYR A 415 -8.80 17.54 19.43
CA TYR A 415 -7.94 17.49 18.25
C TYR A 415 -8.62 18.05 16.99
N VAL A 416 -9.88 17.69 16.73
CA VAL A 416 -10.64 18.22 15.59
C VAL A 416 -10.85 19.72 15.73
N GLN A 417 -11.21 20.21 16.92
CA GLN A 417 -11.33 21.65 17.19
C GLN A 417 -10.00 22.39 16.98
N ARG A 418 -8.88 21.79 17.37
CA ARG A 418 -7.53 22.33 17.14
C ARG A 418 -7.20 22.45 15.66
N VAL A 419 -7.45 21.40 14.87
CA VAL A 419 -7.27 21.42 13.41
C VAL A 419 -8.21 22.43 12.73
N ASN A 420 -9.48 22.46 13.11
CA ASN A 420 -10.46 23.40 12.55
C ASN A 420 -10.07 24.86 12.85
N SER A 421 -9.51 25.14 14.03
CA SER A 421 -9.01 26.47 14.38
C SER A 421 -7.81 26.87 13.52
N LEU A 422 -6.90 25.94 13.22
CA LEU A 422 -5.77 26.18 12.30
C LEU A 422 -6.24 26.48 10.87
N VAL A 423 -7.20 25.67 10.38
CA VAL A 423 -7.80 25.87 9.05
C VAL A 423 -8.53 27.20 8.97
N ALA A 424 -9.36 27.54 9.96
CA ALA A 424 -10.08 28.81 10.01
C ALA A 424 -9.13 30.00 10.04
N ALA A 425 -8.08 29.94 10.86
CA ALA A 425 -7.07 30.99 10.94
C ALA A 425 -6.32 31.18 9.61
N GLN A 426 -5.99 30.10 8.89
CA GLN A 426 -5.33 30.21 7.58
C GLN A 426 -6.30 30.65 6.47
N LYS A 427 -7.57 30.25 6.53
CA LYS A 427 -8.60 30.70 5.57
C LYS A 427 -8.87 32.19 5.64
N ALA A 428 -8.66 32.81 6.81
CA ALA A 428 -8.73 34.26 6.98
C ALA A 428 -7.60 35.01 6.23
N ASN A 429 -6.52 34.31 5.85
CA ASN A 429 -5.43 34.85 5.03
C ASN A 429 -5.67 34.62 3.53
N SER A 430 -4.96 35.40 2.69
CA SER A 430 -4.97 35.22 1.23
C SER A 430 -4.59 33.78 0.83
N ALA A 431 -5.26 33.23 -0.18
CA ALA A 431 -4.93 31.93 -0.75
C ALA A 431 -3.48 31.84 -1.28
N ASP A 432 -2.85 32.98 -1.61
CA ASP A 432 -1.45 33.02 -2.00
C ASP A 432 -0.48 32.69 -0.86
N SER A 433 -0.93 32.86 0.39
CA SER A 433 -0.14 32.48 1.58
C SER A 433 -0.18 30.97 1.87
N ASP A 434 -1.02 30.21 1.16
CA ASP A 434 -1.12 28.77 1.34
C ASP A 434 0.19 28.05 0.93
N PRO A 435 0.57 26.99 1.65
CA PRO A 435 1.75 26.18 1.32
C PRO A 435 1.69 25.58 -0.08
N SER A 436 2.85 25.31 -0.68
CA SER A 436 2.94 24.68 -2.00
C SER A 436 2.28 23.29 -2.03
N GLU A 437 2.36 22.53 -0.94
CA GLU A 437 1.68 21.23 -0.79
C GLU A 437 0.15 21.36 -0.94
N VAL A 438 -0.44 22.41 -0.36
CA VAL A 438 -1.89 22.68 -0.41
C VAL A 438 -2.31 23.09 -1.82
N LYS A 439 -1.57 24.01 -2.44
CA LYS A 439 -1.82 24.47 -3.82
C LYS A 439 -1.79 23.31 -4.82
N LYS A 440 -0.76 22.47 -4.77
CA LYS A 440 -0.64 21.27 -5.60
C LYS A 440 -1.75 20.25 -5.30
N GLY A 441 -2.15 20.12 -4.03
CA GLY A 441 -3.28 19.29 -3.62
C GLY A 441 -4.61 19.73 -4.25
N ILE A 442 -4.87 21.04 -4.27
CA ILE A 442 -6.06 21.63 -4.92
C ILE A 442 -6.02 21.33 -6.42
N GLU A 443 -4.89 21.55 -7.08
CA GLU A 443 -4.72 21.25 -8.51
C GLU A 443 -4.94 19.76 -8.82
N ARG A 444 -4.44 18.86 -7.97
CA ARG A 444 -4.62 17.40 -8.11
C ARG A 444 -6.10 17.01 -8.03
N ILE A 445 -6.85 17.53 -7.05
CA ILE A 445 -8.28 17.23 -6.91
C ILE A 445 -9.06 17.79 -8.10
N LYS A 446 -8.74 19.00 -8.56
CA LYS A 446 -9.35 19.56 -9.77
C LYS A 446 -9.05 18.73 -11.03
N ALA A 447 -7.82 18.23 -11.16
CA ALA A 447 -7.45 17.36 -12.27
C ALA A 447 -8.16 15.99 -12.20
N ALA A 448 -8.35 15.44 -11.00
CA ALA A 448 -9.04 14.17 -10.79
C ALA A 448 -10.56 14.25 -11.06
N ILE A 449 -11.20 15.35 -10.66
CA ILE A 449 -12.62 15.62 -10.90
C ILE A 449 -12.87 15.98 -12.38
N GLY A 450 -11.97 16.74 -13.02
CA GLY A 450 -11.98 16.95 -14.47
C GLY A 450 -13.06 17.91 -15.00
N LEU A 451 -13.68 18.74 -14.16
CA LEU A 451 -14.65 19.76 -14.58
C LEU A 451 -14.00 20.89 -15.40
N SER A 452 -14.74 21.50 -16.32
CA SER A 452 -14.24 22.61 -17.14
C SER A 452 -14.13 23.92 -16.35
N SER A 453 -14.89 24.08 -15.27
CA SER A 453 -14.86 25.22 -14.36
C SER A 453 -15.35 24.82 -12.96
N TYR A 454 -15.03 25.64 -11.95
CA TYR A 454 -15.37 25.40 -10.54
C TYR A 454 -16.05 26.63 -9.94
N THR A 455 -17.07 26.44 -9.09
CA THR A 455 -17.70 27.51 -8.33
C THR A 455 -16.83 27.94 -7.14
N SER A 456 -17.11 29.12 -6.57
CA SER A 456 -16.44 29.61 -5.35
C SER A 456 -16.53 28.61 -4.20
N ASP A 457 -17.73 28.06 -3.97
CA ASP A 457 -18.01 27.15 -2.86
C ASP A 457 -17.27 25.81 -3.03
N GLN A 458 -17.16 25.33 -4.28
CA GLN A 458 -16.36 24.14 -4.61
C GLN A 458 -14.87 24.38 -4.32
N ILE A 459 -14.34 25.54 -4.72
CA ILE A 459 -12.94 25.89 -4.47
C ILE A 459 -12.68 26.01 -2.96
N ASP A 460 -13.57 26.65 -2.20
CA ASP A 460 -13.44 26.81 -0.76
C ASP A 460 -13.53 25.48 -0.01
N LYS A 461 -14.39 24.56 -0.46
CA LYS A 461 -14.47 23.19 0.08
C LYS A 461 -13.17 22.44 -0.15
N ILE A 462 -12.67 22.42 -1.39
CA ILE A 462 -11.40 21.76 -1.75
C ILE A 462 -10.23 22.40 -0.97
N ARG A 463 -10.18 23.72 -0.85
CA ARG A 463 -9.16 24.44 -0.06
C ARG A 463 -9.20 24.02 1.41
N SER A 464 -10.39 23.94 2.00
CA SER A 464 -10.57 23.54 3.40
C SER A 464 -10.13 22.08 3.64
N GLU A 465 -10.48 21.17 2.72
CA GLU A 465 -10.03 19.77 2.76
C GLU A 465 -8.50 19.65 2.69
N GLN A 466 -7.85 20.38 1.78
CA GLN A 466 -6.39 20.34 1.64
C GLN A 466 -5.65 20.98 2.82
N LEU A 467 -6.15 22.06 3.38
CA LEU A 467 -5.61 22.66 4.61
C LEU A 467 -5.77 21.71 5.81
N THR A 468 -6.90 21.01 5.91
CA THR A 468 -7.12 20.00 6.96
C THR A 468 -6.07 18.90 6.88
N LEU A 469 -5.86 18.33 5.69
CA LEU A 469 -4.83 17.31 5.45
C LEU A 469 -3.40 17.83 5.71
N TYR A 470 -3.15 19.11 5.44
CA TYR A 470 -1.86 19.75 5.68
C TYR A 470 -1.54 19.84 7.18
N PHE A 471 -2.49 20.32 7.98
CA PHE A 471 -2.33 20.49 9.42
C PHE A 471 -2.38 19.16 10.17
N GLN A 472 -3.23 18.20 9.76
CA GLN A 472 -3.27 16.87 10.38
C GLN A 472 -1.91 16.16 10.39
N LYS A 473 -1.09 16.35 9.36
CA LYS A 473 0.27 15.77 9.28
C LYS A 473 1.25 16.42 10.25
N ARG A 474 0.99 17.66 10.67
CA ARG A 474 1.91 18.55 11.39
C ARG A 474 1.49 18.84 12.83
N THR A 475 0.28 18.42 13.21
CA THR A 475 -0.29 18.62 14.54
C THR A 475 -0.32 17.30 15.28
N ARG A 476 0.28 17.25 16.47
CA ARG A 476 0.18 16.07 17.35
C ARG A 476 -1.24 15.87 17.86
N ARG A 477 -1.59 14.64 18.25
CA ARG A 477 -2.86 14.37 18.91
C ARG A 477 -2.91 14.99 20.31
N VAL A 478 -4.11 15.13 20.86
CA VAL A 478 -4.37 15.82 22.14
C VAL A 478 -4.69 14.80 23.22
N PRO A 479 -3.77 14.46 24.13
CA PRO A 479 -4.10 13.69 25.34
C PRO A 479 -5.11 14.43 26.21
N VAL A 480 -5.91 13.72 27.00
CA VAL A 480 -6.82 14.32 27.98
C VAL A 480 -6.07 15.20 28.99
N LYS A 481 -4.82 14.85 29.31
CA LYS A 481 -3.95 15.66 30.18
C LYS A 481 -3.53 17.02 29.60
N ASP A 482 -3.68 17.21 28.29
CA ASP A 482 -3.28 18.44 27.61
C ASP A 482 -4.27 19.57 27.96
N THR A 483 -3.80 20.56 28.73
CA THR A 483 -4.60 21.72 29.19
C THR A 483 -4.41 22.96 28.31
N ASP A 484 -3.79 22.85 27.14
CA ASP A 484 -3.36 24.00 26.35
C ASP A 484 -4.49 24.60 25.47
N GLY A 485 -4.94 25.81 25.82
CA GLY A 485 -5.86 26.67 25.05
C GLY A 485 -5.17 27.96 24.54
N THR A 486 -5.68 28.61 23.48
CA THR A 486 -4.96 29.76 22.86
C THR A 486 -5.80 30.68 21.94
N THR A 487 -5.31 31.91 21.75
CA THR A 487 -5.80 32.98 20.85
C THR A 487 -5.04 33.13 19.51
N SER A 488 -3.84 32.53 19.34
CA SER A 488 -3.08 32.55 18.07
C SER A 488 -2.49 31.16 17.74
N PRO A 489 -3.10 30.41 16.80
CA PRO A 489 -2.77 29.00 16.57
C PRO A 489 -1.64 28.76 15.54
N LEU A 490 -1.27 29.76 14.73
CA LEU A 490 -0.35 29.61 13.58
C LEU A 490 1.00 30.30 13.77
N GLN A 491 2.03 29.73 13.15
CA GLN A 491 3.37 30.30 13.01
C GLN A 491 3.89 30.10 11.57
N GLY A 492 4.79 30.98 11.11
CA GLY A 492 5.35 30.90 9.77
C GLY A 492 4.35 31.24 8.65
N THR A 493 4.82 31.20 7.41
CA THR A 493 4.03 31.45 6.19
C THR A 493 4.52 30.56 5.04
N GLY A 494 3.70 30.35 4.01
CA GLY A 494 4.05 29.51 2.87
C GLY A 494 4.44 28.10 3.30
N ASP A 495 5.58 27.60 2.82
CA ASP A 495 6.04 26.24 3.16
C ASP A 495 6.52 26.06 4.61
N SER A 496 6.73 27.17 5.34
CA SER A 496 7.06 27.16 6.77
C SER A 496 5.83 27.26 7.69
N LEU A 497 4.63 27.41 7.11
CA LEU A 497 3.36 27.53 7.83
C LEU A 497 3.15 26.30 8.72
N ARG A 498 2.92 26.54 10.01
CA ARG A 498 2.85 25.47 10.99
C ARG A 498 1.95 25.81 12.18
N PRO A 499 1.45 24.80 12.90
CA PRO A 499 0.89 25.02 14.23
C PRO A 499 1.93 25.63 15.17
N LYS A 500 1.52 26.26 16.26
CA LYS A 500 2.47 26.63 17.32
C LYS A 500 3.24 25.41 17.84
N ASP A 501 4.47 25.62 18.29
CA ASP A 501 5.37 24.54 18.76
C ASP A 501 4.73 23.58 19.78
N ALA A 502 3.95 24.09 20.74
CA ALA A 502 3.24 23.28 21.73
C ALA A 502 2.27 22.26 21.12
N TRP A 503 1.78 22.51 19.89
CA TRP A 503 0.87 21.65 19.13
C TRP A 503 1.60 20.75 18.11
N ILE A 504 2.93 20.89 18.00
CA ILE A 504 3.78 20.02 17.18
C ILE A 504 4.49 19.00 18.07
N TYR A 505 5.20 19.47 19.11
CA TYR A 505 6.06 18.60 19.89
C TYR A 505 5.32 17.97 21.07
N PRO A 506 5.55 16.67 21.36
CA PRO A 506 4.98 16.02 22.53
C PRO A 506 5.71 16.40 23.83
N THR A 507 6.99 16.71 23.73
CA THR A 507 7.87 17.17 24.82
C THR A 507 8.76 18.30 24.30
N ASP A 508 9.45 18.98 25.20
CA ASP A 508 10.44 19.99 24.88
C ASP A 508 11.46 19.50 23.82
N PRO A 509 11.57 20.18 22.67
CA PRO A 509 12.47 19.77 21.59
C PRO A 509 13.95 19.86 21.95
N ASN A 510 14.32 20.61 23.01
CA ASN A 510 15.72 20.75 23.44
C ASN A 510 16.24 19.51 24.18
N ASN A 511 15.38 18.76 24.86
CA ASN A 511 15.76 17.60 25.66
C ASN A 511 15.03 16.30 25.29
N GLY A 512 13.92 16.37 24.56
CA GLY A 512 13.14 15.20 24.13
C GLY A 512 12.40 14.45 25.24
N LYS A 513 12.35 15.00 26.46
CA LYS A 513 11.85 14.32 27.68
C LYS A 513 10.77 15.09 28.45
N THR A 514 10.86 16.42 28.52
CA THR A 514 10.00 17.23 29.40
C THR A 514 8.63 17.51 28.76
N GLY A 515 7.54 17.02 29.35
CA GLY A 515 6.17 17.20 28.83
C GLY A 515 5.51 18.54 29.19
N THR A 516 6.01 19.27 30.18
CA THR A 516 5.44 20.56 30.65
C THR A 516 5.44 21.61 29.53
N GLY A 517 4.30 22.28 29.30
CA GLY A 517 4.13 23.23 28.19
C GLY A 517 3.84 22.56 26.82
N TYR A 518 3.76 21.22 26.79
CA TYR A 518 3.46 20.41 25.61
C TYR A 518 2.31 19.45 25.93
N THR A 519 2.53 18.12 25.98
CA THR A 519 1.46 17.14 26.28
C THR A 519 1.14 17.01 27.77
N GLY A 520 2.05 17.43 28.65
CA GLY A 520 1.95 17.18 30.10
C GLY A 520 2.24 15.74 30.53
N LEU A 521 2.45 14.80 29.59
CA LEU A 521 2.78 13.40 29.89
C LEU A 521 4.24 13.24 30.33
N THR A 522 4.47 12.29 31.24
CA THR A 522 5.78 12.00 31.82
C THR A 522 6.30 10.66 31.32
N LEU A 523 7.41 10.66 30.58
CA LEU A 523 8.06 9.45 30.09
C LEU A 523 8.53 8.56 31.25
N LYS A 524 8.25 7.25 31.17
CA LYS A 524 8.61 6.29 32.20
C LYS A 524 10.06 5.84 32.06
N THR A 525 10.94 6.38 32.91
CA THR A 525 12.37 6.04 32.90
C THR A 525 12.76 5.09 34.03
N ALA A 526 13.70 4.19 33.75
CA ALA A 526 14.32 3.30 34.73
C ALA A 526 15.82 3.66 34.84
N GLY A 527 16.14 4.61 35.74
CA GLY A 527 17.50 5.17 35.80
C GLY A 527 17.84 5.94 34.51
N SER A 528 18.83 5.45 33.76
CA SER A 528 19.28 6.03 32.49
C SER A 528 18.68 5.33 31.24
N THR A 529 17.71 4.43 31.41
CA THR A 529 16.97 3.81 30.31
C THR A 529 15.49 4.21 30.32
N LEU A 530 14.77 3.84 29.25
CA LEU A 530 13.38 4.22 29.01
C LEU A 530 12.54 2.97 28.79
N LEU A 531 11.28 3.00 29.23
CA LEU A 531 10.34 1.91 28.99
C LEU A 531 9.47 2.16 27.74
N PRO A 532 9.07 1.10 27.00
CA PRO A 532 9.50 -0.28 27.18
C PRO A 532 10.99 -0.46 26.86
N ALA A 533 11.66 -1.38 27.56
CA ALA A 533 13.07 -1.68 27.34
C ALA A 533 13.31 -2.12 25.89
N ALA A 534 14.38 -1.65 25.25
CA ALA A 534 14.60 -1.87 23.81
C ALA A 534 16.06 -2.02 23.44
N THR A 535 16.30 -2.80 22.38
CA THR A 535 17.60 -2.96 21.73
C THR A 535 17.77 -1.91 20.64
N GLU A 536 19.00 -1.39 20.50
CA GLU A 536 19.40 -0.51 19.39
C GLU A 536 19.05 -1.14 18.03
N PRO A 537 18.39 -0.41 17.10
CA PRO A 537 17.88 -0.98 15.84
C PRO A 537 18.92 -1.72 14.98
N SER A 538 20.14 -1.21 14.87
CA SER A 538 21.22 -1.84 14.09
C SER A 538 21.62 -3.19 14.67
N LEU A 539 21.69 -3.28 16.00
CA LEU A 539 22.02 -4.50 16.73
C LEU A 539 20.86 -5.51 16.65
N LEU A 540 19.62 -5.04 16.75
CA LEU A 540 18.42 -5.89 16.62
C LEU A 540 18.37 -6.56 15.23
N LEU A 541 18.64 -5.80 14.16
CA LEU A 541 18.73 -6.33 12.80
C LEU A 541 19.81 -7.40 12.66
N LYS A 542 20.98 -7.18 13.28
CA LYS A 542 22.09 -8.15 13.28
C LYS A 542 21.75 -9.43 14.07
N ASN A 543 21.06 -9.29 15.19
CA ASN A 543 20.69 -10.41 16.06
C ASN A 543 19.58 -11.28 15.46
N GLY A 544 18.68 -10.69 14.66
CA GLY A 544 17.59 -11.40 14.00
C GLY A 544 16.56 -12.02 14.96
N LYS A 545 16.52 -11.56 16.21
CA LYS A 545 15.61 -12.03 17.27
C LYS A 545 15.23 -10.88 18.21
N GLU A 546 14.00 -10.92 18.73
CA GLU A 546 13.50 -10.00 19.76
C GLU A 546 13.83 -10.55 21.15
N GLN A 547 14.32 -9.69 22.04
CA GLN A 547 14.68 -10.04 23.43
C GLN A 547 13.92 -9.22 24.45
N LEU A 548 13.56 -7.98 24.10
CA LEU A 548 12.88 -7.02 24.97
C LEU A 548 11.55 -6.59 24.35
N LEU A 549 10.61 -6.13 25.18
CA LEU A 549 9.28 -5.72 24.70
C LEU A 549 9.35 -4.58 23.67
N GLY A 550 10.27 -3.64 23.83
CA GLY A 550 10.50 -2.54 22.90
C GLY A 550 11.11 -2.98 21.56
N ASP A 551 11.62 -4.20 21.45
CA ASP A 551 11.98 -4.78 20.15
C ASP A 551 10.70 -5.12 19.37
N ARG A 552 9.67 -5.60 20.07
CA ARG A 552 8.36 -5.99 19.51
C ARG A 552 7.43 -4.80 19.28
N ILE A 553 7.38 -3.86 20.23
CA ILE A 553 6.50 -2.69 20.25
C ILE A 553 7.34 -1.42 20.05
N ARG A 554 7.15 -0.77 18.90
CA ARG A 554 7.79 0.50 18.56
C ARG A 554 6.87 1.65 18.93
N VAL A 555 7.31 2.53 19.83
CA VAL A 555 6.51 3.64 20.37
C VAL A 555 7.02 4.97 19.84
N GLY A 556 6.11 5.83 19.37
CA GLY A 556 6.40 7.16 18.81
C GLY A 556 6.25 8.33 19.78
N ASN A 557 5.63 8.11 20.95
CA ASN A 557 5.37 9.10 22.00
C ASN A 557 4.67 10.38 21.48
N ASN A 558 3.71 10.23 20.58
CA ASN A 558 2.87 11.32 20.04
C ASN A 558 3.63 12.36 19.19
N LEU A 559 4.73 11.96 18.54
CA LEU A 559 5.32 12.78 17.46
C LEU A 559 4.38 12.76 16.23
N PRO A 560 4.01 13.93 15.67
CA PRO A 560 3.22 14.02 14.45
C PRO A 560 3.99 13.43 13.25
N GLN A 561 3.31 13.17 12.14
CA GLN A 561 3.94 12.62 10.93
C GLN A 561 5.13 13.49 10.48
N LEU A 562 4.92 14.81 10.46
CA LEU A 562 5.91 15.83 10.16
C LEU A 562 6.05 16.75 11.38
N TRP A 563 7.27 16.89 11.88
CA TRP A 563 7.59 17.81 12.98
C TRP A 563 8.62 18.83 12.52
N TRP A 564 8.63 19.99 13.18
CA TRP A 564 9.53 21.08 12.81
C TRP A 564 10.93 20.84 13.41
N LYS A 565 11.98 20.83 12.60
CA LYS A 565 13.36 20.79 13.10
C LYS A 565 13.90 22.21 13.14
N ASN A 566 14.22 22.69 14.33
CA ASN A 566 14.80 24.02 14.52
C ASN A 566 16.16 24.12 13.81
N PRO A 567 16.54 25.31 13.30
CA PRO A 567 17.87 25.53 12.74
C PRO A 567 18.93 25.16 13.77
N GLN A 568 19.94 24.40 13.37
CA GLN A 568 21.09 24.18 14.25
C GLN A 568 21.86 25.51 14.38
N VAL A 569 22.31 25.82 15.60
CA VAL A 569 23.06 27.05 15.91
C VAL A 569 24.34 27.18 15.07
N VAL A 570 24.84 26.06 14.52
CA VAL A 570 26.00 26.01 13.64
C VAL A 570 25.67 25.12 12.43
N GLY A 571 25.21 25.73 11.33
CA GLY A 571 24.92 25.04 10.07
C GLY A 571 24.07 25.90 9.11
N PRO A 572 24.09 25.62 7.80
CA PRO A 572 23.33 26.38 6.81
C PRO A 572 21.84 25.99 6.72
N ASP A 573 21.38 25.04 7.54
CA ASP A 573 20.05 24.45 7.39
C ASP A 573 18.95 25.39 7.92
N PRO A 574 18.09 25.96 7.04
CA PRO A 574 16.90 26.65 7.50
C PRO A 574 15.99 25.67 8.24
N GLY A 575 15.21 26.17 9.21
CA GLY A 575 14.23 25.34 9.89
C GLY A 575 13.30 24.67 8.86
N GLN A 576 13.08 23.37 8.99
CA GLN A 576 12.35 22.57 8.02
C GLN A 576 11.51 21.49 8.69
N PHE A 577 10.45 21.06 8.00
CA PHE A 577 9.69 19.88 8.42
C PHE A 577 10.48 18.60 8.14
N VAL A 578 10.56 17.72 9.12
CA VAL A 578 11.23 16.41 9.05
C VAL A 578 10.29 15.30 9.54
N GLY A 579 10.61 14.05 9.21
CA GLY A 579 9.77 12.88 9.43
C GLY A 579 8.99 12.47 8.16
N PRO A 580 8.44 11.25 8.11
CA PRO A 580 8.59 10.15 9.06
C PRO A 580 9.85 9.27 8.81
N ASP A 581 10.85 9.78 8.06
CA ASP A 581 12.03 9.00 7.71
C ASP A 581 12.84 8.58 8.95
N PRO A 582 13.46 7.37 8.96
CA PRO A 582 14.31 6.90 10.06
C PRO A 582 15.52 7.78 10.37
N GLY A 583 15.97 8.58 9.41
CA GLY A 583 17.04 9.55 9.62
C GLY A 583 16.61 10.80 10.38
N ASP A 584 15.31 11.05 10.47
CA ASP A 584 14.73 12.24 11.11
C ASP A 584 14.42 11.95 12.59
N ILE A 585 15.51 11.77 13.36
CA ILE A 585 15.46 11.40 14.78
C ILE A 585 15.36 12.61 15.70
N GLN A 586 14.70 12.41 16.83
CA GLN A 586 14.74 13.26 18.02
C GLN A 586 15.47 12.52 19.15
N ASP A 587 16.59 13.07 19.59
CA ASP A 587 17.35 12.53 20.71
C ASP A 587 16.64 12.75 22.04
N ILE A 588 16.83 11.81 22.98
CA ILE A 588 16.30 11.90 24.34
C ILE A 588 17.48 12.09 25.29
N SER A 589 17.66 13.31 25.78
CA SER A 589 18.84 13.68 26.58
C SER A 589 18.96 12.83 27.85
N GLY A 590 20.15 12.28 28.07
CA GLY A 590 20.47 11.47 29.26
C GLY A 590 19.91 10.04 29.26
N ILE A 591 19.30 9.57 28.16
CA ILE A 591 18.71 8.24 28.05
C ILE A 591 19.49 7.36 27.05
N LYS A 592 19.70 6.09 27.42
CA LYS A 592 20.43 5.08 26.63
C LYS A 592 19.53 3.92 26.22
N TRP A 593 19.92 3.20 25.18
CA TRP A 593 19.33 1.90 24.85
C TRP A 593 19.67 0.87 25.94
N ASP A 594 18.74 -0.04 26.21
CA ASP A 594 18.94 -1.12 27.20
C ASP A 594 19.96 -2.16 26.69
N SER A 595 20.05 -2.33 25.37
CA SER A 595 21.08 -3.11 24.68
C SER A 595 21.58 -2.39 23.43
N TRP A 596 22.89 -2.24 23.26
CA TRP A 596 23.53 -1.50 22.15
C TRP A 596 24.89 -2.12 21.78
N ASP A 597 25.39 -1.86 20.56
CA ASP A 597 26.67 -2.42 20.11
C ASP A 597 27.86 -1.73 20.81
N SER A 598 28.50 -2.44 21.75
CA SER A 598 29.65 -1.94 22.51
C SER A 598 30.82 -1.46 21.63
N ASN A 599 30.91 -1.93 20.38
CA ASN A 599 31.94 -1.52 19.43
C ASN A 599 31.60 -0.20 18.70
N LYS A 600 30.39 0.33 18.87
CA LYS A 600 29.92 1.60 18.30
C LYS A 600 29.31 2.51 19.37
N PRO A 601 30.13 3.10 20.28
CA PRO A 601 29.64 3.96 21.36
C PRO A 601 28.78 5.15 20.92
N SER A 602 28.97 5.63 19.68
CA SER A 602 28.16 6.71 19.10
C SER A 602 26.68 6.36 18.96
N THR A 603 26.30 5.08 19.04
CA THR A 603 24.90 4.61 18.91
C THR A 603 24.22 4.36 20.26
N GLN A 604 24.92 4.58 21.38
CA GLN A 604 24.43 4.26 22.73
C GLN A 604 23.18 5.07 23.14
N ASN A 605 23.06 6.31 22.66
CA ASN A 605 21.99 7.22 23.06
C ASN A 605 20.66 6.80 22.44
N ARG A 606 19.59 6.85 23.24
CA ARG A 606 18.25 6.50 22.78
C ARG A 606 17.62 7.68 22.07
N TYR A 607 17.01 7.39 20.94
CA TYR A 607 16.29 8.35 20.11
C TYR A 607 14.91 7.80 19.75
N ARG A 608 14.05 8.69 19.25
CA ARG A 608 12.74 8.35 18.67
C ARG A 608 12.53 9.11 17.36
N PHE A 609 11.57 8.66 16.58
CA PHE A 609 11.13 9.33 15.35
C PHE A 609 9.64 9.08 15.15
N SER A 610 9.03 9.82 14.24
CA SER A 610 7.59 9.72 13.99
C SER A 610 7.19 8.30 13.57
N ARG A 611 6.13 7.78 14.20
CA ARG A 611 5.52 6.50 13.86
C ARG A 611 4.13 6.66 13.24
N ILE A 612 3.67 7.91 13.11
CA ILE A 612 2.35 8.24 12.56
C ILE A 612 2.41 8.21 11.04
N GLN A 613 1.40 7.61 10.43
CA GLN A 613 1.23 7.59 8.98
C GLN A 613 -0.18 8.05 8.64
N ASN A 614 -0.33 8.94 7.66
CA ASN A 614 -1.65 9.39 7.27
C ASN A 614 -2.40 8.27 6.53
N LEU A 615 -3.54 7.82 7.09
CA LEU A 615 -4.41 6.80 6.48
C LEU A 615 -5.44 7.41 5.49
N ALA A 616 -5.42 8.74 5.28
CA ALA A 616 -6.44 9.47 4.53
C ALA A 616 -6.67 8.98 3.08
N ASP A 617 -5.69 8.36 2.45
CA ASP A 617 -5.79 7.93 1.04
C ASP A 617 -6.59 6.61 0.84
N ALA A 618 -7.00 5.96 1.93
CA ALA A 618 -7.76 4.71 1.89
C ALA A 618 -9.26 4.84 2.23
N GLY A 619 -9.74 6.04 2.61
CA GLY A 619 -10.98 6.17 3.37
C GLY A 619 -12.06 7.16 2.94
N SER A 620 -11.88 7.92 1.85
CA SER A 620 -13.01 8.71 1.35
C SER A 620 -13.90 7.84 0.46
N THR A 621 -14.87 7.19 1.09
CA THR A 621 -15.98 6.50 0.43
C THR A 621 -17.09 7.45 -0.01
N ASP A 622 -16.92 8.75 0.25
CA ASP A 622 -17.88 9.79 -0.11
C ASP A 622 -18.03 9.90 -1.63
N ARG A 623 -19.07 10.64 -2.03
CA ARG A 623 -19.39 10.86 -3.44
C ARG A 623 -18.36 11.76 -4.11
N ASP A 624 -18.06 11.46 -5.37
CA ASP A 624 -17.03 12.10 -6.20
C ASP A 624 -15.62 12.03 -5.60
N ARG A 625 -15.32 10.92 -4.93
CA ARG A 625 -14.03 10.64 -4.30
C ARG A 625 -13.46 9.32 -4.79
N ASP A 626 -12.28 8.99 -4.28
CA ASP A 626 -11.37 7.98 -4.81
C ASP A 626 -12.03 6.63 -5.16
N TRP A 627 -12.89 6.09 -4.31
CA TRP A 627 -13.51 4.78 -4.55
C TRP A 627 -14.56 4.82 -5.67
N GLU A 628 -15.37 5.86 -5.74
CA GLU A 628 -16.34 6.04 -6.83
C GLU A 628 -15.63 6.31 -8.16
N LEU A 629 -14.58 7.15 -8.15
CA LEU A 629 -13.76 7.46 -9.32
C LEU A 629 -12.98 6.23 -9.81
N ALA A 630 -12.39 5.44 -8.90
CA ALA A 630 -11.69 4.21 -9.24
C ALA A 630 -12.63 3.14 -9.82
N ALA A 631 -13.87 3.06 -9.31
CA ALA A 631 -14.91 2.20 -9.89
C ALA A 631 -15.33 2.69 -11.29
N ALA A 632 -15.31 3.99 -11.55
CA ALA A 632 -15.66 4.54 -12.86
C ALA A 632 -14.52 4.50 -13.90
N LYS A 633 -13.26 4.37 -13.48
CA LYS A 633 -12.10 4.41 -14.37
C LYS A 633 -11.99 3.17 -15.26
N VAL A 634 -11.60 3.33 -16.52
CA VAL A 634 -11.26 2.19 -17.39
C VAL A 634 -9.80 1.79 -17.14
N PRO A 635 -9.49 0.51 -16.85
CA PRO A 635 -8.11 0.06 -16.69
C PRO A 635 -7.36 0.13 -18.03
N ASP A 636 -6.12 0.62 -18.01
CA ASP A 636 -5.25 0.69 -19.19
C ASP A 636 -4.64 -0.70 -19.48
N ASN A 637 -4.48 -1.51 -18.42
CA ASN A 637 -3.84 -2.82 -18.41
C ASN A 637 -4.65 -3.80 -17.52
N PRO A 638 -4.74 -5.11 -17.86
CA PRO A 638 -5.35 -6.12 -16.99
C PRO A 638 -4.86 -6.15 -15.53
N GLN A 639 -3.64 -5.71 -15.22
CA GLN A 639 -3.10 -5.63 -13.86
C GLN A 639 -3.58 -4.43 -13.05
N ASP A 640 -4.17 -3.43 -13.69
CA ASP A 640 -4.59 -2.23 -13.01
C ASP A 640 -5.81 -2.56 -12.13
N PRO A 641 -5.76 -2.32 -10.82
CA PRO A 641 -6.85 -2.67 -9.90
C PRO A 641 -7.96 -1.61 -9.93
N VAL A 642 -8.42 -1.21 -11.11
CA VAL A 642 -9.45 -0.17 -11.31
C VAL A 642 -10.51 -0.65 -12.30
N GLY A 643 -11.66 0.02 -12.33
CA GLY A 643 -12.81 -0.36 -13.15
C GLY A 643 -13.74 -1.30 -12.41
N GLY A 644 -14.89 -0.77 -12.00
CA GLY A 644 -15.77 -1.36 -11.01
C GLY A 644 -17.23 -1.50 -11.46
N LEU A 645 -18.04 -2.04 -10.54
CA LEU A 645 -19.49 -1.99 -10.55
C LEU A 645 -19.94 -0.85 -9.64
N ARG A 646 -20.78 0.05 -10.14
CA ARG A 646 -21.41 1.09 -9.30
C ARG A 646 -22.91 0.83 -9.19
N VAL A 647 -23.43 0.83 -7.98
CA VAL A 647 -24.87 0.71 -7.69
C VAL A 647 -25.30 1.93 -6.89
N VAL A 648 -26.01 2.84 -7.53
CA VAL A 648 -26.48 4.08 -6.90
C VAL A 648 -28.00 3.98 -6.76
N THR A 649 -28.50 4.06 -5.53
CA THR A 649 -29.96 4.10 -5.28
C THR A 649 -30.39 5.55 -5.12
N GLY A 650 -31.32 6.01 -5.97
CA GLY A 650 -31.81 7.38 -5.91
C GLY A 650 -32.70 7.63 -4.69
N ALA A 651 -32.96 8.91 -4.39
CA ALA A 651 -33.80 9.27 -3.26
C ALA A 651 -35.25 8.78 -3.37
N GLY A 652 -35.71 8.55 -4.61
CA GLY A 652 -37.08 8.19 -4.95
C GLY A 652 -37.83 9.35 -5.59
N ILE A 653 -38.99 9.04 -6.18
CA ILE A 653 -39.90 9.99 -6.80
C ILE A 653 -41.10 10.13 -5.88
N TYR A 654 -41.28 11.34 -5.33
CA TYR A 654 -42.37 11.69 -4.43
C TYR A 654 -43.37 12.58 -5.17
N LEU A 655 -44.62 12.15 -5.28
CA LEU A 655 -45.66 12.90 -5.98
C LEU A 655 -46.86 13.08 -5.07
N ARG A 656 -47.65 14.13 -5.31
CA ARG A 656 -48.91 14.34 -4.61
C ARG A 656 -49.97 13.34 -5.10
N THR A 657 -51.10 13.30 -4.42
CA THR A 657 -52.21 12.45 -4.85
C THR A 657 -52.74 12.92 -6.21
N GLY A 658 -52.81 12.02 -7.19
CA GLY A 658 -53.27 12.32 -8.56
C GLY A 658 -52.20 12.82 -9.53
N ASP A 659 -51.02 13.20 -9.05
CA ASP A 659 -49.89 13.55 -9.91
C ASP A 659 -49.25 12.29 -10.53
N THR A 660 -48.70 12.44 -11.73
CA THR A 660 -48.04 11.37 -12.48
C THR A 660 -46.67 11.82 -12.98
N ALA A 661 -45.91 10.91 -13.60
CA ALA A 661 -44.65 11.26 -14.27
C ALA A 661 -44.82 12.27 -15.43
N ALA A 662 -46.05 12.51 -15.90
CA ALA A 662 -46.37 13.48 -16.94
C ALA A 662 -46.84 14.85 -16.39
N THR A 663 -46.97 15.01 -15.06
CA THR A 663 -47.41 16.28 -14.47
C THR A 663 -46.41 17.40 -14.78
N THR A 664 -46.91 18.53 -15.28
CA THR A 664 -46.11 19.70 -15.64
C THR A 664 -46.32 20.92 -14.72
N ASP A 665 -47.39 20.94 -13.94
CA ASP A 665 -47.71 22.02 -13.00
C ASP A 665 -47.84 21.50 -11.56
N PHE A 666 -46.93 21.99 -10.71
CA PHE A 666 -46.90 21.71 -9.27
C PHE A 666 -47.21 22.96 -8.44
N THR A 667 -47.64 24.06 -9.08
CA THR A 667 -47.94 25.34 -8.42
C THR A 667 -49.41 25.45 -8.04
N THR A 668 -50.30 24.80 -8.78
CA THR A 668 -51.73 24.76 -8.49
C THR A 668 -52.05 23.75 -7.38
N PRO A 669 -52.84 24.15 -6.36
CA PRO A 669 -53.40 23.22 -5.37
C PRO A 669 -54.29 22.16 -6.03
N ILE A 670 -54.31 20.94 -5.48
CA ILE A 670 -55.22 19.89 -5.93
C ILE A 670 -56.68 20.31 -5.65
N PRO A 671 -57.63 20.10 -6.58
CA PRO A 671 -59.04 20.49 -6.40
C PRO A 671 -59.62 19.99 -5.06
N GLY A 672 -60.11 20.91 -4.24
CA GLY A 672 -60.62 20.63 -2.87
C GLY A 672 -59.73 21.13 -1.73
N PHE A 673 -58.55 21.68 -2.03
CA PHE A 673 -57.60 22.20 -1.04
C PHE A 673 -57.15 23.64 -1.34
N THR A 674 -56.86 24.42 -0.29
CA THR A 674 -56.54 25.86 -0.37
C THR A 674 -55.05 26.20 -0.30
N VAL A 675 -54.16 25.21 -0.13
CA VAL A 675 -52.72 25.42 0.10
C VAL A 675 -51.90 24.92 -1.12
N PRO A 676 -50.87 25.65 -1.59
CA PRO A 676 -49.97 25.21 -2.67
C PRO A 676 -49.23 23.91 -2.34
N ALA A 677 -48.60 23.29 -3.35
CA ALA A 677 -47.86 22.04 -3.17
C ALA A 677 -46.89 22.09 -1.99
N SER A 678 -47.03 21.14 -1.06
CA SER A 678 -46.07 20.99 0.03
C SER A 678 -44.70 20.65 -0.56
N THR A 679 -43.67 21.36 -0.09
CA THR A 679 -42.27 21.00 -0.33
C THR A 679 -41.74 20.08 0.78
N THR A 680 -42.57 19.76 1.77
CA THR A 680 -42.26 18.84 2.86
C THR A 680 -42.90 17.48 2.58
N ILE A 681 -42.08 16.44 2.57
CA ILE A 681 -42.52 15.06 2.32
C ILE A 681 -42.97 14.35 3.61
N TYR A 682 -43.82 13.33 3.46
CA TYR A 682 -44.18 12.45 4.56
C TYR A 682 -43.19 11.29 4.71
N ASP A 683 -42.54 11.18 5.87
CA ASP A 683 -41.51 10.16 6.22
C ASP A 683 -41.99 9.18 7.33
N GLY A 684 -43.31 9.08 7.57
CA GLY A 684 -43.90 8.25 8.63
C GLY A 684 -44.45 6.91 8.14
N ALA A 685 -44.66 5.96 9.06
CA ALA A 685 -45.66 4.92 8.85
C ALA A 685 -47.05 5.59 8.97
N LEU A 686 -47.83 5.66 7.87
CA LEU A 686 -49.22 6.13 7.94
C LEU A 686 -49.93 5.47 9.14
N PRO A 687 -50.65 6.22 9.98
CA PRO A 687 -51.41 5.64 11.08
C PRO A 687 -52.56 4.76 10.53
N GLU A 688 -52.80 3.59 11.12
CA GLU A 688 -54.07 2.83 10.99
C GLU A 688 -54.94 3.04 12.25
N PRO A 689 -56.30 3.05 12.20
CA PRO A 689 -57.25 3.18 11.09
C PRO A 689 -57.98 4.57 11.14
N PRO A 690 -59.07 4.87 10.38
CA PRO A 690 -59.37 6.22 9.91
C PRO A 690 -59.95 7.11 11.00
N ASP A 691 -59.08 7.90 11.65
CA ASP A 691 -59.50 9.24 12.05
C ASP A 691 -58.81 10.24 11.13
N SER A 692 -59.55 10.70 10.12
CA SER A 692 -59.45 11.95 9.34
C SER A 692 -58.09 12.54 8.89
N THR A 693 -56.94 11.98 9.21
CA THR A 693 -55.60 12.46 8.81
C THR A 693 -54.90 11.45 7.92
N SER A 694 -55.54 11.10 6.80
CA SER A 694 -54.78 10.81 5.58
C SER A 694 -53.72 11.90 5.41
N PRO A 695 -52.50 11.64 4.90
CA PRO A 695 -51.68 12.73 4.40
C PRO A 695 -52.59 13.60 3.54
N ASP A 696 -52.57 14.91 3.80
CA ASP A 696 -53.25 15.89 2.93
C ASP A 696 -52.92 15.48 1.48
N ALA A 697 -53.91 15.50 0.58
CA ALA A 697 -53.70 15.14 -0.82
C ALA A 697 -52.49 15.88 -1.44
N ASN A 698 -52.13 17.05 -0.89
CA ASN A 698 -50.97 17.87 -1.26
C ASN A 698 -49.63 17.48 -0.64
N THR A 699 -49.58 16.50 0.28
CA THR A 699 -48.34 15.99 0.88
C THR A 699 -47.76 14.90 -0.03
N PRO A 700 -46.54 15.08 -0.56
CA PRO A 700 -45.95 14.09 -1.46
C PRO A 700 -45.57 12.80 -0.74
N ASP A 701 -45.90 11.66 -1.34
CA ASP A 701 -45.54 10.32 -0.89
C ASP A 701 -44.70 9.59 -1.96
N LEU A 702 -43.89 8.62 -1.51
CA LEU A 702 -43.00 7.87 -2.39
C LEU A 702 -43.81 7.02 -3.37
N LYS A 703 -43.71 7.30 -4.67
CA LYS A 703 -44.37 6.54 -5.74
C LYS A 703 -43.48 5.49 -6.39
N MET A 704 -42.20 5.77 -6.52
CA MET A 704 -41.25 4.85 -7.16
C MET A 704 -39.82 5.16 -6.71
N ARG A 705 -38.98 4.14 -6.64
CA ARG A 705 -37.55 4.27 -6.43
C ARG A 705 -36.80 3.28 -7.30
N ALA A 706 -35.68 3.71 -7.85
CA ALA A 706 -34.83 2.86 -8.64
C ALA A 706 -33.35 3.05 -8.30
N SER A 707 -32.58 2.01 -8.53
CA SER A 707 -31.13 2.03 -8.53
C SER A 707 -30.61 2.04 -9.97
N ALA A 708 -29.71 2.95 -10.28
CA ALA A 708 -28.97 2.96 -11.53
C ALA A 708 -27.68 2.14 -11.33
N VAL A 709 -27.47 1.16 -12.22
CA VAL A 709 -26.30 0.30 -12.17
C VAL A 709 -25.37 0.65 -13.32
N TYR A 710 -24.07 0.78 -13.03
CA TYR A 710 -23.04 1.11 -14.01
C TYR A 710 -21.95 0.05 -13.97
N HIS A 711 -21.35 -0.22 -15.13
CA HIS A 711 -20.21 -1.12 -15.22
C HIS A 711 -19.22 -0.59 -16.27
N TYR A 712 -17.94 -0.47 -15.90
CA TYR A 712 -16.91 0.14 -16.75
C TYR A 712 -16.71 -0.56 -18.11
N LYS A 713 -17.10 -1.83 -18.22
CA LYS A 713 -17.00 -2.65 -19.44
C LYS A 713 -18.19 -2.51 -20.41
N GLN A 714 -19.12 -1.59 -20.16
CA GLN A 714 -20.24 -1.35 -21.08
C GLN A 714 -19.74 -0.90 -22.47
N ALA A 715 -20.44 -1.29 -23.54
CA ALA A 715 -20.15 -0.82 -24.88
C ALA A 715 -20.33 0.72 -24.97
N GLY A 716 -19.33 1.43 -25.49
CA GLY A 716 -19.36 2.89 -25.58
C GLY A 716 -19.23 3.60 -24.22
N TYR A 717 -18.72 2.92 -23.19
CA TYR A 717 -18.54 3.49 -21.85
C TYR A 717 -17.60 4.72 -21.87
N SER A 718 -18.01 5.77 -21.17
CA SER A 718 -17.19 6.96 -20.91
C SER A 718 -16.94 7.07 -19.41
N GLN A 719 -15.68 7.14 -19.00
CA GLN A 719 -15.32 7.31 -17.59
C GLN A 719 -15.70 8.69 -17.02
N THR A 720 -15.86 9.71 -17.88
CA THR A 720 -16.22 11.08 -17.47
C THR A 720 -17.74 11.32 -17.50
N ALA A 721 -18.48 10.50 -18.25
CA ALA A 721 -19.93 10.58 -18.36
C ALA A 721 -20.52 9.16 -18.51
N PRO A 722 -20.43 8.33 -17.46
CA PRO A 722 -20.86 6.95 -17.51
C PRO A 722 -22.38 6.88 -17.66
N LYS A 723 -22.86 5.94 -18.49
CA LYS A 723 -24.28 5.65 -18.65
C LYS A 723 -24.65 4.40 -17.86
N PRO A 724 -25.89 4.29 -17.34
CA PRO A 724 -26.31 3.05 -16.71
C PRO A 724 -26.34 1.89 -17.70
N ILE A 725 -26.04 0.68 -17.22
CA ILE A 725 -26.26 -0.59 -17.93
C ILE A 725 -27.69 -1.10 -17.72
N ALA A 726 -28.33 -0.74 -16.61
CA ALA A 726 -29.68 -1.16 -16.23
C ALA A 726 -30.26 -0.23 -15.17
N CYS A 727 -31.59 -0.18 -15.11
CA CYS A 727 -32.36 0.39 -14.01
C CYS A 727 -32.94 -0.76 -13.18
N VAL A 728 -32.72 -0.78 -11.87
CA VAL A 728 -33.30 -1.79 -10.97
C VAL A 728 -34.37 -1.13 -10.13
N SER A 729 -35.56 -1.72 -10.06
CA SER A 729 -36.57 -1.21 -9.14
C SER A 729 -36.21 -1.57 -7.69
N SER A 730 -36.27 -0.54 -6.85
CA SER A 730 -36.05 -0.60 -5.41
C SER A 730 -37.31 -0.18 -4.66
N PHE A 731 -38.48 -0.22 -5.31
CA PHE A 731 -39.74 0.24 -4.74
C PHE A 731 -40.40 -0.83 -3.87
N TYR A 732 -40.31 -0.63 -2.56
CA TYR A 732 -40.94 -1.48 -1.55
C TYR A 732 -42.19 -0.79 -0.96
N TYR A 733 -43.37 -1.37 -1.16
CA TYR A 733 -44.61 -0.91 -0.51
C TYR A 733 -44.70 -1.50 0.90
N ASP A 734 -44.94 -0.63 1.88
CA ASP A 734 -44.91 -0.91 3.32
C ASP A 734 -45.99 -1.93 3.75
N ALA A 735 -45.54 -3.07 4.31
CA ALA A 735 -46.36 -4.18 4.76
C ALA A 735 -47.07 -3.96 6.12
N SER A 736 -46.78 -2.86 6.83
CA SER A 736 -47.50 -2.50 8.07
C SER A 736 -48.95 -2.08 7.83
N LYS A 737 -49.42 -2.09 6.57
CA LYS A 737 -50.74 -1.58 6.13
C LYS A 737 -51.44 -2.57 5.20
N SER A 738 -51.82 -3.74 5.73
CA SER A 738 -52.61 -4.81 5.08
C SER A 738 -51.81 -5.90 4.35
N THR A 739 -51.61 -7.02 5.05
CA THR A 739 -51.23 -8.38 4.58
C THR A 739 -49.89 -8.57 3.87
N THR A 740 -49.29 -9.75 4.05
CA THR A 740 -48.07 -10.25 3.36
C THR A 740 -48.17 -10.32 1.82
N LYS A 741 -49.30 -9.91 1.24
CA LYS A 741 -49.52 -9.85 -0.21
C LYS A 741 -49.00 -8.55 -0.84
N ASN A 742 -48.91 -7.45 -0.08
CA ASN A 742 -48.53 -6.13 -0.60
C ASN A 742 -47.01 -5.96 -0.83
N SER A 743 -46.17 -6.79 -0.21
CA SER A 743 -44.71 -6.85 -0.44
C SER A 743 -44.30 -7.69 -1.65
N LYS A 744 -45.25 -8.38 -2.28
CA LYS A 744 -45.00 -9.20 -3.47
C LYS A 744 -45.03 -8.36 -4.73
N ASN A 745 -44.36 -8.87 -5.76
CA ASN A 745 -44.39 -8.27 -7.08
C ASN A 745 -45.80 -8.32 -7.70
N LYS A 746 -46.17 -7.26 -8.41
CA LYS A 746 -47.41 -7.19 -9.21
C LYS A 746 -47.51 -8.37 -10.16
N PHE A 747 -48.70 -8.94 -10.31
CA PHE A 747 -48.98 -9.97 -11.31
C PHE A 747 -48.54 -9.54 -12.72
N GLY A 748 -47.88 -10.44 -13.45
CA GLY A 748 -47.27 -10.15 -14.76
C GLY A 748 -45.79 -9.76 -14.72
N LEU A 749 -45.22 -9.50 -13.53
CA LEU A 749 -43.78 -9.34 -13.35
C LEU A 749 -43.08 -10.69 -13.07
N PRO A 750 -41.75 -10.78 -13.22
CA PRO A 750 -40.98 -11.92 -12.73
C PRO A 750 -41.07 -12.12 -11.21
N ALA A 751 -40.73 -13.33 -10.73
CA ALA A 751 -40.61 -13.61 -9.31
C ALA A 751 -39.60 -12.65 -8.63
N GLY A 752 -39.92 -12.22 -7.41
CA GLY A 752 -39.11 -11.27 -6.65
C GLY A 752 -37.88 -11.90 -5.99
N PHE A 753 -37.19 -11.10 -5.17
CA PHE A 753 -35.94 -11.50 -4.48
C PHE A 753 -36.10 -12.69 -3.51
N ASP A 754 -37.29 -12.93 -2.98
CA ASP A 754 -37.61 -14.04 -2.08
C ASP A 754 -38.08 -15.30 -2.82
N GLY A 755 -38.06 -15.28 -4.17
CA GLY A 755 -38.58 -16.36 -5.01
C GLY A 755 -40.11 -16.50 -4.92
N SER A 756 -40.80 -15.58 -4.26
CA SER A 756 -42.26 -15.59 -4.20
C SER A 756 -42.83 -15.30 -5.59
N LEU A 757 -43.86 -16.07 -5.94
CA LEU A 757 -44.59 -15.83 -7.17
C LEU A 757 -45.33 -14.49 -7.08
N PRO A 758 -45.41 -13.74 -8.19
CA PRO A 758 -46.22 -12.53 -8.28
C PRO A 758 -47.66 -12.77 -7.84
N ASP A 759 -48.28 -11.78 -7.21
CA ASP A 759 -49.65 -11.87 -6.69
C ASP A 759 -50.56 -10.87 -7.42
N ASN A 760 -51.81 -11.24 -7.66
CA ASN A 760 -52.82 -10.34 -8.25
C ASN A 760 -53.07 -9.09 -7.39
N ASN A 761 -52.75 -9.15 -6.09
CA ASN A 761 -52.81 -8.02 -5.17
C ASN A 761 -51.42 -7.45 -4.82
N GLY A 762 -50.35 -7.94 -5.44
CA GLY A 762 -49.01 -7.40 -5.26
C GLY A 762 -48.95 -5.96 -5.77
N LEU A 763 -48.25 -5.06 -5.06
CA LEU A 763 -48.09 -3.65 -5.43
C LEU A 763 -46.63 -3.25 -5.68
N SER A 764 -45.68 -4.13 -5.35
CA SER A 764 -44.26 -3.89 -5.51
C SER A 764 -43.78 -4.33 -6.90
N ASN A 765 -42.61 -3.85 -7.29
CA ASN A 765 -41.81 -4.36 -8.39
C ASN A 765 -40.32 -4.48 -7.96
N ASN A 766 -40.08 -4.62 -6.66
CA ASN A 766 -38.76 -4.61 -6.04
C ASN A 766 -37.88 -5.77 -6.55
N GLY A 767 -36.63 -5.46 -6.86
CA GLY A 767 -35.67 -6.42 -7.40
C GLY A 767 -35.86 -6.76 -8.88
N ILE A 768 -36.85 -6.15 -9.56
CA ILE A 768 -37.01 -6.29 -11.01
C ILE A 768 -36.03 -5.38 -11.73
N VAL A 769 -35.35 -5.94 -12.74
CA VAL A 769 -34.33 -5.28 -13.55
C VAL A 769 -34.97 -4.82 -14.87
N TYR A 770 -34.67 -3.60 -15.28
CA TYR A 770 -35.12 -2.97 -16.50
C TYR A 770 -33.91 -2.56 -17.35
N GLY A 771 -34.18 -2.26 -18.63
CA GLY A 771 -33.15 -1.76 -19.53
C GLY A 771 -32.46 -0.47 -19.03
N PRO A 772 -31.40 -0.02 -19.72
CA PRO A 772 -30.82 1.30 -19.45
C PRO A 772 -31.82 2.41 -19.78
N PRO A 773 -31.79 3.56 -19.07
CA PRO A 773 -32.73 4.65 -19.32
C PRO A 773 -32.58 5.20 -20.74
N THR A 774 -33.71 5.44 -21.40
CA THR A 774 -33.79 5.89 -22.79
C THR A 774 -34.23 7.35 -22.93
N LYS A 775 -34.79 7.94 -21.86
CA LYS A 775 -35.23 9.34 -21.80
C LYS A 775 -34.17 10.22 -21.15
N SER A 776 -34.34 11.53 -21.27
CA SER A 776 -33.44 12.54 -20.71
C SER A 776 -34.19 13.51 -19.78
N VAL A 777 -33.46 14.46 -19.20
CA VAL A 777 -34.02 15.48 -18.29
C VAL A 777 -35.18 16.24 -18.93
N SER A 778 -35.11 16.54 -20.23
CA SER A 778 -36.16 17.32 -20.92
C SER A 778 -37.52 16.63 -20.93
N ASN A 779 -37.56 15.30 -20.88
CA ASN A 779 -38.80 14.53 -20.84
C ASN A 779 -39.54 14.66 -19.50
N TYR A 780 -38.82 14.98 -18.42
CA TYR A 780 -39.34 15.00 -17.05
C TYR A 780 -39.01 16.28 -16.30
N GLN A 781 -38.69 17.37 -17.01
CA GLN A 781 -38.12 18.58 -16.44
C GLN A 781 -38.95 19.13 -15.28
N ALA A 782 -40.28 19.20 -15.43
CA ALA A 782 -41.17 19.72 -14.40
C ALA A 782 -41.13 18.86 -13.12
N VAL A 783 -41.20 17.54 -13.27
CA VAL A 783 -41.14 16.60 -12.14
C VAL A 783 -39.78 16.66 -11.45
N LEU A 784 -38.68 16.69 -12.21
CA LEU A 784 -37.32 16.76 -11.65
C LEU A 784 -37.07 18.08 -10.92
N ASN A 785 -37.55 19.21 -11.48
CA ASN A 785 -37.51 20.50 -10.81
C ASN A 785 -38.27 20.44 -9.50
N TYR A 786 -39.47 19.86 -9.50
CA TYR A 786 -40.27 19.67 -8.29
C TYR A 786 -39.54 18.81 -7.24
N GLN A 787 -39.01 17.64 -7.63
CA GLN A 787 -38.23 16.76 -6.74
C GLN A 787 -37.06 17.51 -6.07
N SER A 788 -36.37 18.38 -6.83
CA SER A 788 -35.22 19.13 -6.31
C SER A 788 -35.55 20.13 -5.19
N THR A 789 -36.84 20.46 -5.02
CA THR A 789 -37.32 21.36 -3.96
C THR A 789 -37.78 20.63 -2.70
N LEU A 790 -37.92 19.30 -2.76
CA LEU A 790 -38.50 18.51 -1.68
C LEU A 790 -37.54 18.35 -0.50
N LYS A 791 -38.12 18.40 0.70
CA LYS A 791 -37.44 18.36 1.98
C LYS A 791 -38.15 17.43 2.95
N TYR A 792 -37.39 16.82 3.84
CA TYR A 792 -37.93 16.17 5.03
C TYR A 792 -38.47 17.20 6.03
N ASN A 793 -39.24 16.75 7.03
CA ASN A 793 -39.79 17.60 8.10
C ASN A 793 -38.72 18.44 8.84
N ASN A 794 -37.46 18.00 8.84
CA ASN A 794 -36.34 18.73 9.46
C ASN A 794 -35.72 19.80 8.53
N GLY A 795 -36.31 20.06 7.36
CA GLY A 795 -35.85 21.05 6.39
C GLY A 795 -34.68 20.60 5.50
N ARG A 796 -34.16 19.38 5.68
CA ARG A 796 -33.11 18.81 4.81
C ARG A 796 -33.71 18.38 3.48
N SER A 797 -33.03 18.68 2.36
CA SER A 797 -33.39 18.15 1.05
C SER A 797 -33.38 16.62 1.01
N ILE A 798 -34.24 16.01 0.21
CA ILE A 798 -34.41 14.55 0.16
C ILE A 798 -33.15 13.78 -0.29
N ASP A 799 -32.25 14.46 -0.99
CA ASP A 799 -31.04 13.94 -1.62
C ASP A 799 -29.80 14.80 -1.28
N ASP A 800 -29.87 15.57 -0.19
CA ASP A 800 -28.84 16.55 0.21
C ASP A 800 -28.56 17.66 -0.82
N GLY A 801 -29.49 17.92 -1.75
CA GLY A 801 -29.37 18.96 -2.76
C GLY A 801 -28.59 18.54 -4.02
N LEU A 802 -28.27 17.24 -4.16
CA LEU A 802 -27.55 16.71 -5.31
C LEU A 802 -28.30 16.96 -6.63
N LEU A 803 -29.61 16.72 -6.69
CA LEU A 803 -30.44 16.92 -7.89
C LEU A 803 -30.55 18.41 -8.23
N ALA A 804 -30.75 19.27 -7.24
CA ALA A 804 -30.78 20.71 -7.45
C ALA A 804 -29.46 21.21 -8.08
N GLY A 805 -28.32 20.77 -7.54
CA GLY A 805 -27.00 21.07 -8.10
C GLY A 805 -26.80 20.48 -9.50
N ALA A 806 -27.27 19.25 -9.74
CA ALA A 806 -27.17 18.58 -11.04
C ALA A 806 -27.98 19.28 -12.14
N LEU A 807 -29.18 19.78 -11.81
CA LEU A 807 -30.05 20.51 -12.74
C LEU A 807 -29.51 21.92 -13.05
N ALA A 808 -28.85 22.56 -12.08
CA ALA A 808 -28.18 23.85 -12.28
C ALA A 808 -26.89 23.73 -13.13
N ALA A 809 -26.21 22.57 -13.08
CA ALA A 809 -25.01 22.31 -13.85
C ALA A 809 -25.33 21.91 -15.31
N THR A 810 -24.51 22.39 -16.25
CA THR A 810 -24.55 21.93 -17.65
C THR A 810 -24.08 20.48 -17.73
N ALA A 811 -24.53 19.72 -18.73
CA ALA A 811 -24.19 18.30 -18.86
C ALA A 811 -22.67 18.03 -18.90
N ALA A 812 -21.86 18.94 -19.44
CA ALA A 812 -20.40 18.83 -19.48
C ALA A 812 -19.71 19.15 -18.14
N ASN A 813 -20.41 19.79 -17.20
CA ASN A 813 -19.89 20.20 -15.89
C ASN A 813 -20.60 19.51 -14.72
N ARG A 814 -21.20 18.34 -14.96
CA ARG A 814 -21.73 17.49 -13.89
C ARG A 814 -20.66 16.56 -13.34
N THR A 815 -20.62 16.40 -12.03
CA THR A 815 -19.84 15.35 -11.39
C THR A 815 -20.51 13.97 -11.57
N LEU A 816 -19.81 12.89 -11.20
CA LEU A 816 -20.37 11.54 -11.30
C LEU A 816 -21.59 11.36 -10.39
N SER A 817 -21.56 11.95 -9.20
CA SER A 817 -22.66 11.88 -8.24
C SER A 817 -23.90 12.61 -8.76
N GLN A 818 -23.73 13.82 -9.29
CA GLN A 818 -24.77 14.62 -9.91
C GLN A 818 -25.41 13.91 -11.10
N GLN A 819 -24.59 13.34 -11.99
CA GLN A 819 -25.10 12.58 -13.13
C GLN A 819 -25.90 11.35 -12.67
N SER A 820 -25.39 10.59 -11.69
CA SER A 820 -26.10 9.42 -11.18
C SER A 820 -27.40 9.74 -10.45
N THR A 821 -27.51 10.92 -9.83
CA THR A 821 -28.76 11.39 -9.21
C THR A 821 -29.84 11.63 -10.27
N ILE A 822 -29.45 12.20 -11.43
CA ILE A 822 -30.36 12.36 -12.57
C ILE A 822 -30.76 10.99 -13.14
N ASP A 823 -29.78 10.11 -13.37
CA ASP A 823 -30.03 8.80 -13.98
C ASP A 823 -30.96 7.94 -13.11
N THR A 824 -30.79 7.94 -11.79
CA THR A 824 -31.66 7.20 -10.86
C THR A 824 -33.09 7.76 -10.85
N ALA A 825 -33.24 9.09 -10.90
CA ALA A 825 -34.56 9.73 -11.00
C ALA A 825 -35.24 9.39 -12.34
N ILE A 826 -34.52 9.44 -13.46
CA ILE A 826 -35.04 9.04 -14.77
C ILE A 826 -35.40 7.56 -14.79
N CYS A 827 -34.55 6.68 -14.25
CA CYS A 827 -34.86 5.26 -14.08
C CYS A 827 -36.18 5.05 -13.33
N ALA A 828 -36.35 5.72 -12.18
CA ALA A 828 -37.57 5.61 -11.40
C ALA A 828 -38.80 6.13 -12.17
N LEU A 829 -38.69 7.25 -12.87
CA LEU A 829 -39.79 7.82 -13.67
C LEU A 829 -40.17 6.94 -14.86
N GLN A 830 -39.18 6.35 -15.55
CA GLN A 830 -39.44 5.45 -16.68
C GLN A 830 -40.08 4.12 -16.28
N ILE A 831 -39.76 3.64 -15.07
CA ILE A 831 -40.44 2.46 -14.53
C ILE A 831 -41.85 2.84 -14.07
N LEU A 832 -42.04 4.03 -13.48
CA LEU A 832 -43.34 4.51 -13.01
C LEU A 832 -44.32 4.76 -14.15
N ASP A 833 -43.86 5.24 -15.31
CA ASP A 833 -44.70 5.48 -16.50
C ASP A 833 -44.70 4.30 -17.49
N GLU A 834 -44.08 3.18 -17.11
CA GLU A 834 -44.00 1.94 -17.90
C GLU A 834 -43.34 2.12 -19.29
N SER A 835 -42.58 3.20 -19.51
CA SER A 835 -41.90 3.46 -20.78
C SER A 835 -40.63 2.64 -21.02
N ILE A 836 -40.24 1.80 -20.05
CA ILE A 836 -39.07 0.93 -20.15
C ILE A 836 -39.44 -0.52 -19.81
N SER A 837 -38.92 -1.47 -20.60
CA SER A 837 -39.20 -2.89 -20.42
C SER A 837 -38.24 -3.57 -19.44
N PHE A 838 -38.73 -4.58 -18.71
CA PHE A 838 -37.92 -5.41 -17.84
C PHE A 838 -37.02 -6.38 -18.64
N THR A 839 -35.85 -6.69 -18.11
CA THR A 839 -34.86 -7.60 -18.72
C THR A 839 -33.86 -8.11 -17.67
N ASP A 840 -33.49 -9.38 -17.73
CA ASP A 840 -32.45 -10.02 -16.90
C ASP A 840 -31.16 -10.35 -17.67
N THR A 841 -31.08 -9.88 -18.92
CA THR A 841 -29.96 -10.18 -19.82
C THR A 841 -28.63 -9.72 -19.24
N VAL A 842 -28.58 -8.51 -18.64
CA VAL A 842 -27.36 -7.93 -18.06
C VAL A 842 -27.23 -8.22 -16.57
N ILE A 843 -28.30 -8.04 -15.79
CA ILE A 843 -28.32 -8.27 -14.34
C ILE A 843 -29.48 -9.23 -14.01
N PRO A 844 -29.26 -10.31 -13.24
CA PRO A 844 -30.36 -11.19 -12.82
C PRO A 844 -31.40 -10.47 -11.95
N TYR A 845 -32.67 -10.87 -12.06
CA TYR A 845 -33.71 -10.44 -11.13
C TYR A 845 -33.37 -10.87 -9.70
N GLY A 846 -33.62 -9.99 -8.73
CA GLY A 846 -33.33 -10.25 -7.32
C GLY A 846 -31.85 -10.15 -6.93
N ALA A 847 -30.94 -9.84 -7.85
CA ALA A 847 -29.52 -9.65 -7.52
C ALA A 847 -29.27 -8.34 -6.74
N ILE A 848 -30.13 -7.33 -6.97
CA ILE A 848 -30.12 -6.04 -6.31
C ILE A 848 -31.57 -5.70 -5.96
N PHE A 849 -31.86 -5.37 -4.70
CA PHE A 849 -33.23 -5.06 -4.25
C PHE A 849 -33.20 -4.24 -2.96
N GLU A 850 -34.35 -3.71 -2.54
CA GLU A 850 -34.50 -2.98 -1.28
C GLU A 850 -35.22 -3.84 -0.21
N VAL A 851 -34.84 -3.71 1.05
CA VAL A 851 -35.56 -4.32 2.19
C VAL A 851 -35.89 -3.28 3.25
N LYS A 852 -37.03 -3.45 3.92
CA LYS A 852 -37.40 -2.77 5.18
C LYS A 852 -37.46 -3.81 6.29
N ASP A 853 -36.83 -3.55 7.44
CA ASP A 853 -36.80 -4.49 8.57
C ASP A 853 -37.93 -4.19 9.59
N ASN A 854 -38.53 -5.21 10.19
CA ASN A 854 -39.89 -5.11 10.73
C ASN A 854 -40.02 -4.82 12.25
N GLU A 855 -38.96 -4.84 13.08
CA GLU A 855 -39.17 -4.74 14.56
C GLU A 855 -38.21 -3.83 15.36
N SER A 856 -37.26 -3.13 14.74
CA SER A 856 -36.51 -2.06 15.45
C SER A 856 -35.93 -0.96 14.55
N LEU A 857 -36.14 -1.04 13.23
CA LEU A 857 -35.49 -0.17 12.24
C LEU A 857 -36.52 0.25 11.18
N THR A 858 -37.08 1.45 11.32
CA THR A 858 -38.10 2.04 10.44
C THR A 858 -37.70 2.28 8.96
N ASN A 859 -36.70 1.59 8.39
CA ASN A 859 -35.88 2.15 7.29
C ASN A 859 -35.45 1.15 6.22
N SER A 860 -35.17 1.70 5.03
CA SER A 860 -34.86 0.96 3.81
C SER A 860 -33.36 0.74 3.61
N SER A 861 -32.96 -0.48 3.23
CA SER A 861 -31.56 -0.85 2.90
C SER A 861 -31.46 -1.50 1.52
N THR A 862 -30.37 -1.24 0.79
CA THR A 862 -30.12 -1.83 -0.53
C THR A 862 -29.30 -3.11 -0.37
N VAL A 863 -29.84 -4.23 -0.84
CA VAL A 863 -29.22 -5.56 -0.77
C VAL A 863 -28.49 -5.87 -2.07
N LEU A 864 -27.29 -6.43 -1.95
CA LEU A 864 -26.51 -7.00 -3.05
C LEU A 864 -26.35 -8.51 -2.79
N ASP A 865 -26.88 -9.33 -3.69
CA ASP A 865 -26.66 -10.78 -3.68
C ASP A 865 -25.36 -11.11 -4.43
N LEU A 866 -24.30 -11.38 -3.68
CA LEU A 866 -22.99 -11.67 -4.26
C LEU A 866 -22.96 -13.01 -5.01
N GLY A 867 -23.80 -13.97 -4.60
CA GLY A 867 -23.92 -15.28 -5.24
C GLY A 867 -24.47 -15.18 -6.65
N GLN A 868 -25.47 -14.32 -6.87
CA GLN A 868 -26.04 -14.06 -8.20
C GLN A 868 -25.12 -13.19 -9.06
N LEU A 869 -24.45 -12.20 -8.48
CA LEU A 869 -23.60 -11.26 -9.22
C LEU A 869 -22.28 -11.90 -9.69
N LYS A 870 -21.67 -12.81 -8.91
CA LYS A 870 -20.30 -13.29 -9.19
C LYS A 870 -20.14 -14.03 -10.53
N GLY A 871 -21.17 -14.76 -10.95
CA GLY A 871 -21.11 -15.64 -12.13
C GLY A 871 -21.56 -14.98 -13.43
N LYS A 872 -22.16 -13.79 -13.37
CA LYS A 872 -22.74 -13.14 -14.55
C LYS A 872 -21.66 -12.41 -15.36
N THR A 873 -21.50 -12.81 -16.61
CA THR A 873 -20.52 -12.25 -17.55
C THR A 873 -20.98 -10.94 -18.19
N ILE A 874 -20.04 -10.05 -18.51
CA ILE A 874 -20.27 -8.81 -19.28
C ILE A 874 -19.12 -8.55 -20.27
N GLY A 875 -19.41 -7.93 -21.42
CA GLY A 875 -18.43 -7.66 -22.47
C GLY A 875 -18.09 -8.87 -23.36
N SER A 876 -17.23 -8.67 -24.36
CA SER A 876 -16.75 -9.72 -25.28
C SER A 876 -15.60 -10.53 -24.67
N ALA A 877 -15.38 -11.77 -25.15
CA ALA A 877 -14.28 -12.64 -24.71
C ALA A 877 -12.88 -12.12 -25.05
N THR A 878 -12.78 -11.15 -25.97
CA THR A 878 -11.53 -10.51 -26.40
C THR A 878 -11.72 -8.99 -26.30
N PRO A 879 -10.95 -8.25 -25.47
CA PRO A 879 -9.92 -8.68 -24.48
C PRO A 879 -10.58 -9.43 -23.28
N PRO A 880 -9.85 -10.00 -22.28
CA PRO A 880 -10.36 -11.10 -21.45
C PRO A 880 -11.74 -10.84 -20.81
N GLN A 881 -12.55 -11.91 -20.76
CA GLN A 881 -13.94 -11.93 -20.24
C GLN A 881 -14.09 -11.21 -18.91
N GLU A 882 -15.09 -10.34 -18.82
CA GLU A 882 -15.42 -9.59 -17.60
C GLU A 882 -16.70 -10.10 -16.92
N TYR A 883 -16.92 -9.73 -15.65
CA TYR A 883 -18.05 -10.16 -14.83
C TYR A 883 -18.70 -8.99 -14.09
N LEU A 884 -19.95 -9.14 -13.64
CA LEU A 884 -20.63 -8.10 -12.86
C LEU A 884 -19.90 -7.81 -11.54
N ILE A 885 -19.37 -8.82 -10.86
CA ILE A 885 -18.29 -8.60 -9.89
C ILE A 885 -16.99 -8.46 -10.69
N PRO A 886 -16.42 -7.25 -10.83
CA PRO A 886 -15.38 -6.96 -11.81
C PRO A 886 -14.07 -7.67 -11.54
N ASN A 887 -13.20 -7.80 -12.54
CA ASN A 887 -11.87 -8.39 -12.40
C ASN A 887 -11.03 -7.68 -11.37
N SER A 888 -11.08 -6.33 -11.35
CA SER A 888 -10.53 -5.47 -10.30
C SER A 888 -11.14 -5.69 -8.90
N GLY A 889 -12.34 -6.28 -8.86
CA GLY A 889 -13.18 -6.55 -7.71
C GLY A 889 -13.81 -5.35 -7.03
N ILE A 890 -13.77 -4.15 -7.61
CA ILE A 890 -14.37 -2.96 -7.00
C ILE A 890 -15.88 -2.94 -7.19
N ILE A 891 -16.62 -2.85 -6.08
CA ILE A 891 -18.05 -2.55 -6.02
C ILE A 891 -18.21 -1.26 -5.21
N TYR A 892 -18.77 -0.22 -5.81
CA TYR A 892 -19.16 0.99 -5.10
C TYR A 892 -20.68 1.07 -5.00
N ALA A 893 -21.22 1.08 -3.79
CA ALA A 893 -22.66 1.10 -3.55
C ALA A 893 -23.06 2.24 -2.61
N THR A 894 -24.09 2.99 -2.97
CA THR A 894 -24.53 4.16 -2.19
C THR A 894 -26.01 4.44 -2.38
N ARG A 895 -26.54 5.36 -1.56
CA ARG A 895 -27.89 5.87 -1.63
C ARG A 895 -27.92 7.38 -1.44
N ASP A 896 -28.75 8.06 -2.21
CA ASP A 896 -28.88 9.52 -2.16
C ASP A 896 -29.77 9.98 -0.99
N ASP A 897 -30.66 9.12 -0.49
CA ASP A 897 -31.59 9.45 0.61
C ASP A 897 -31.01 9.29 2.04
N ALA A 898 -29.75 8.86 2.18
CA ALA A 898 -29.17 8.54 3.48
C ALA A 898 -29.19 9.72 4.46
N LEU A 899 -29.59 9.45 5.71
CA LEU A 899 -29.72 10.44 6.78
C LEU A 899 -28.60 10.30 7.81
N VAL A 900 -27.89 11.40 8.06
CA VAL A 900 -26.81 11.49 9.07
C VAL A 900 -27.36 11.28 10.49
N GLY A 901 -26.58 10.63 11.36
CA GLY A 901 -26.87 10.43 12.78
C GLY A 901 -28.05 9.48 13.06
N LYS A 902 -28.42 8.66 12.09
CA LYS A 902 -29.58 7.79 12.10
C LYS A 902 -29.18 6.49 11.39
N ASN A 903 -29.11 5.37 12.14
CA ASN A 903 -28.70 4.01 11.72
C ASN A 903 -29.63 3.36 10.66
N LYS A 904 -30.08 4.13 9.68
CA LYS A 904 -31.35 3.91 9.01
C LYS A 904 -31.17 3.36 7.59
N ASN A 905 -30.27 3.92 6.80
CA ASN A 905 -30.06 3.48 5.42
C ASN A 905 -28.72 2.77 5.29
N ALA A 906 -28.71 1.57 4.73
CA ALA A 906 -27.51 0.74 4.66
C ALA A 906 -27.38 -0.03 3.34
N ILE A 907 -26.20 -0.60 3.14
CA ILE A 907 -25.92 -1.62 2.13
C ILE A 907 -25.84 -2.98 2.81
N ILE A 908 -26.48 -4.01 2.25
CA ILE A 908 -26.43 -5.37 2.82
C ILE A 908 -25.80 -6.31 1.79
N LEU A 909 -24.78 -7.04 2.21
CA LEU A 909 -24.17 -8.12 1.44
C LEU A 909 -24.75 -9.46 1.87
N THR A 910 -25.25 -10.24 0.91
CA THR A 910 -25.83 -11.56 1.16
C THR A 910 -25.21 -12.60 0.23
N ASN A 911 -25.36 -13.88 0.59
CA ASN A 911 -24.88 -15.02 -0.20
C ASN A 911 -23.39 -14.93 -0.56
N GLY A 912 -22.58 -14.42 0.38
CA GLY A 912 -21.16 -14.14 0.19
C GLY A 912 -20.21 -15.27 0.57
N SER A 913 -20.69 -16.47 0.88
CA SER A 913 -19.85 -17.58 1.39
C SER A 913 -18.79 -18.04 0.38
N ASP A 914 -19.11 -17.99 -0.91
CA ASP A 914 -18.18 -18.24 -2.02
C ASP A 914 -18.25 -17.06 -3.00
N ILE A 915 -17.21 -16.23 -3.03
CA ILE A 915 -17.04 -15.12 -3.99
C ILE A 915 -15.99 -15.40 -5.06
N SER A 916 -15.63 -16.67 -5.24
CA SER A 916 -14.71 -17.09 -6.31
C SER A 916 -15.38 -16.97 -7.68
N ARG A 917 -14.57 -16.74 -8.72
CA ARG A 917 -15.02 -16.75 -10.11
C ARG A 917 -14.76 -18.07 -10.78
N GLU A 918 -13.48 -18.32 -11.03
CA GLU A 918 -12.98 -19.53 -11.66
C GLU A 918 -11.91 -20.13 -10.74
N SER A 919 -11.65 -21.42 -10.90
CA SER A 919 -10.60 -22.09 -10.12
C SER A 919 -9.22 -21.63 -10.55
N SER A 920 -8.96 -21.50 -11.86
CA SER A 920 -7.63 -21.22 -12.41
C SER A 920 -7.19 -19.77 -12.21
N TYR A 921 -5.88 -19.57 -12.07
CA TYR A 921 -5.27 -18.24 -11.98
C TYR A 921 -5.61 -17.36 -13.17
N ARG A 922 -6.04 -16.13 -12.88
CA ARG A 922 -6.25 -15.06 -13.86
C ARG A 922 -5.50 -13.82 -13.42
N ASP A 923 -4.69 -13.30 -14.31
CA ASP A 923 -3.85 -12.13 -14.02
C ASP A 923 -4.70 -10.88 -13.72
N ALA A 924 -5.83 -10.75 -14.42
CA ALA A 924 -6.78 -9.65 -14.23
C ALA A 924 -7.55 -9.72 -12.90
N GLU A 925 -7.66 -10.90 -12.28
CA GLU A 925 -8.39 -11.05 -11.03
C GLU A 925 -7.61 -10.42 -9.87
N LYS A 926 -8.21 -9.38 -9.29
CA LYS A 926 -7.87 -8.81 -8.00
C LYS A 926 -8.94 -9.23 -6.98
N GLY A 927 -8.60 -9.11 -5.69
CA GLY A 927 -9.53 -9.37 -4.58
C GLY A 927 -10.85 -8.59 -4.68
N LEU A 928 -11.81 -8.83 -3.80
CA LEU A 928 -13.07 -8.07 -3.76
C LEU A 928 -12.86 -6.80 -2.92
N ILE A 929 -13.35 -5.64 -3.38
CA ILE A 929 -13.42 -4.41 -2.59
C ILE A 929 -14.84 -3.88 -2.68
N VAL A 930 -15.56 -3.86 -1.57
CA VAL A 930 -16.87 -3.21 -1.48
C VAL A 930 -16.70 -1.90 -0.74
N ALA A 931 -17.02 -0.78 -1.38
CA ALA A 931 -16.91 0.55 -0.80
C ALA A 931 -18.28 1.25 -0.76
N THR A 932 -18.60 1.83 0.38
CA THR A 932 -19.82 2.62 0.59
C THR A 932 -19.59 3.74 1.59
N ASN A 933 -20.25 4.87 1.42
CA ASN A 933 -20.33 5.92 2.43
C ASN A 933 -21.34 5.62 3.55
N LEU A 934 -22.11 4.53 3.44
CA LEU A 934 -23.18 4.17 4.37
C LEU A 934 -22.75 3.07 5.33
N PRO A 935 -23.55 2.80 6.38
CA PRO A 935 -23.48 1.56 7.13
C PRO A 935 -23.60 0.34 6.22
N LEU A 936 -22.88 -0.73 6.54
CA LEU A 936 -22.88 -1.97 5.77
C LEU A 936 -23.09 -3.20 6.66
N TYR A 937 -23.96 -4.10 6.22
CA TYR A 937 -24.25 -5.37 6.87
C TYR A 937 -23.71 -6.53 6.04
N ILE A 938 -23.03 -7.49 6.69
CA ILE A 938 -22.63 -8.76 6.07
C ILE A 938 -23.48 -9.86 6.67
N LYS A 939 -24.30 -10.52 5.85
CA LYS A 939 -25.22 -11.58 6.29
C LYS A 939 -24.70 -12.97 5.93
N GLY A 940 -24.53 -13.79 6.96
CA GLY A 940 -24.08 -15.17 6.88
C GLY A 940 -22.58 -15.32 6.63
N ASP A 941 -22.15 -16.55 6.38
CA ASP A 941 -20.76 -16.88 6.08
C ASP A 941 -20.24 -16.06 4.91
N PHE A 942 -19.03 -15.52 5.06
CA PHE A 942 -18.45 -14.62 4.07
C PHE A 942 -17.04 -15.04 3.68
N ASN A 943 -16.86 -15.27 2.37
CA ASN A 943 -15.59 -15.55 1.70
C ASN A 943 -14.83 -16.71 2.36
N LEU A 944 -15.42 -17.90 2.40
CA LEU A 944 -14.85 -19.05 3.09
C LEU A 944 -13.59 -19.58 2.41
N HIS A 945 -12.59 -19.90 3.22
CA HIS A 945 -11.50 -20.78 2.82
C HIS A 945 -12.01 -22.20 2.60
N THR A 946 -11.55 -22.82 1.51
CA THR A 946 -11.69 -24.27 1.28
C THR A 946 -10.49 -25.06 1.80
N GLN A 947 -9.41 -24.35 2.18
CA GLN A 947 -8.13 -24.89 2.62
C GLN A 947 -7.65 -24.08 3.84
N GLU A 948 -7.05 -24.70 4.85
CA GLU A 948 -6.34 -23.99 5.92
C GLU A 948 -4.82 -23.96 5.63
N GLU A 949 -4.07 -23.05 6.28
CA GLU A 949 -2.61 -22.93 6.13
C GLU A 949 -1.86 -24.24 6.40
N PHE A 950 -2.35 -25.02 7.36
CA PHE A 950 -1.82 -26.33 7.77
C PHE A 950 -2.90 -27.39 7.60
N ASN A 951 -2.52 -28.64 7.32
CA ASN A 951 -3.50 -29.74 7.24
C ASN A 951 -4.07 -30.06 8.63
N THR A 952 -3.32 -29.81 9.70
CA THR A 952 -3.80 -29.87 11.08
C THR A 952 -4.57 -28.58 11.41
N PRO A 953 -5.87 -28.67 11.73
CA PRO A 953 -6.69 -27.50 12.03
C PRO A 953 -6.24 -26.77 13.30
N LEU A 954 -6.47 -25.46 13.35
CA LEU A 954 -6.24 -24.68 14.58
C LEU A 954 -7.33 -24.97 15.62
N ASN A 955 -6.93 -25.35 16.83
CA ASN A 955 -7.87 -25.57 17.93
C ASN A 955 -8.48 -24.24 18.38
N SER A 956 -9.74 -24.24 18.83
CA SER A 956 -10.41 -23.04 19.38
C SER A 956 -9.66 -22.41 20.57
N THR A 957 -8.94 -23.22 21.35
CA THR A 957 -8.11 -22.75 22.46
C THR A 957 -6.75 -22.19 22.03
N TRP A 958 -6.37 -22.33 20.76
CA TRP A 958 -5.05 -22.02 20.20
C TRP A 958 -3.90 -22.79 20.88
N GLY A 959 -4.21 -23.88 21.59
CA GLY A 959 -3.19 -24.70 22.28
C GLY A 959 -2.17 -25.35 21.34
N ASN A 960 -2.54 -25.55 20.07
CA ASN A 960 -1.67 -26.08 19.02
C ASN A 960 -1.12 -25.00 18.06
N PHE A 961 -1.27 -23.71 18.36
CA PHE A 961 -0.93 -22.62 17.42
C PHE A 961 0.48 -22.75 16.86
N TYR A 962 1.47 -22.98 17.73
CA TYR A 962 2.89 -23.12 17.38
C TYR A 962 3.37 -24.56 17.14
N THR A 963 2.51 -25.56 17.33
CA THR A 963 2.88 -26.97 17.16
C THR A 963 2.50 -27.50 15.78
N ARG A 964 1.67 -26.77 15.02
CA ARG A 964 1.36 -27.08 13.62
C ARG A 964 2.60 -26.94 12.75
N SER A 965 2.90 -27.97 11.94
CA SER A 965 4.09 -28.05 11.10
C SER A 965 3.84 -28.62 9.71
N ASP A 966 2.64 -29.14 9.46
CA ASP A 966 2.19 -29.83 8.24
C ASP A 966 1.52 -28.86 7.25
N ARG A 967 2.30 -27.94 6.68
CA ARG A 967 1.79 -26.90 5.78
C ARG A 967 1.00 -27.47 4.59
N ASN A 968 -0.15 -26.87 4.32
CA ASN A 968 -0.98 -27.19 3.16
C ASN A 968 -0.55 -26.34 1.94
N PRO A 969 -0.10 -26.96 0.82
CA PRO A 969 0.32 -26.21 -0.36
C PRO A 969 -0.83 -25.50 -1.09
N ASN A 970 -2.07 -25.98 -0.92
CA ASN A 970 -3.26 -25.47 -1.62
C ASN A 970 -3.92 -24.25 -0.94
N PHE A 971 -3.40 -23.80 0.21
CA PHE A 971 -3.96 -22.68 0.97
C PHE A 971 -3.81 -21.33 0.24
N ALA A 972 -4.90 -20.57 0.09
CA ALA A 972 -4.87 -19.20 -0.46
C ALA A 972 -4.12 -19.07 -1.80
N CYS A 973 -4.26 -20.06 -2.69
CA CYS A 973 -3.66 -20.04 -4.04
C CYS A 973 -4.64 -20.55 -5.10
N ARG A 974 -4.34 -20.24 -6.37
CA ARG A 974 -5.10 -20.71 -7.54
C ARG A 974 -4.27 -21.72 -8.33
N PRO A 975 -4.87 -22.80 -8.85
CA PRO A 975 -4.19 -23.68 -9.80
C PRO A 975 -3.76 -22.93 -11.05
N ASN A 976 -2.70 -23.43 -11.68
CA ASN A 976 -2.03 -22.85 -12.84
C ASN A 976 -1.46 -21.44 -12.64
N ASP A 977 -1.34 -20.95 -11.39
CA ASP A 977 -0.61 -19.72 -11.12
C ASP A 977 0.85 -19.88 -11.57
N PRO A 978 1.33 -19.08 -12.55
CA PRO A 978 2.71 -19.16 -13.02
C PRO A 978 3.75 -19.00 -11.91
N LYS A 979 3.41 -18.29 -10.82
CA LYS A 979 4.26 -18.11 -9.63
C LYS A 979 4.49 -19.42 -8.88
N LEU A 980 3.54 -20.34 -8.96
CA LEU A 980 3.51 -21.57 -8.15
C LEU A 980 3.93 -22.81 -8.95
N LYS A 981 4.49 -22.65 -10.16
CA LYS A 981 5.05 -23.76 -10.93
C LYS A 981 6.50 -24.03 -10.55
N ILE A 982 6.78 -25.21 -10.01
CA ILE A 982 8.11 -25.69 -9.68
C ILE A 982 8.53 -26.71 -10.74
N ASN A 983 9.60 -26.42 -11.50
CA ASN A 983 10.05 -27.27 -12.61
C ASN A 983 8.92 -27.60 -13.62
N GLY A 984 8.01 -26.65 -13.85
CA GLY A 984 6.83 -26.82 -14.71
C GLY A 984 5.64 -27.57 -14.09
N VAL A 985 5.78 -28.08 -12.86
CA VAL A 985 4.71 -28.77 -12.11
C VAL A 985 4.03 -27.78 -11.17
N ASP A 986 2.69 -27.81 -11.14
CA ASP A 986 1.91 -26.95 -10.26
C ASP A 986 2.07 -27.36 -8.79
N SER A 987 2.57 -26.46 -7.95
CA SER A 987 2.64 -26.67 -6.49
C SER A 987 1.33 -26.39 -5.77
N CYS A 988 0.30 -25.90 -6.47
CA CYS A 988 -1.05 -25.66 -5.97
C CYS A 988 -2.12 -26.30 -6.88
N PRO A 989 -2.14 -27.64 -7.04
CA PRO A 989 -2.97 -28.29 -8.04
C PRO A 989 -4.48 -28.21 -7.76
N THR A 990 -4.90 -28.18 -6.48
CA THR A 990 -6.32 -28.06 -6.09
C THR A 990 -6.71 -26.60 -5.88
N GLY A 991 -5.83 -25.86 -5.20
CA GLY A 991 -6.05 -24.48 -4.81
C GLY A 991 -7.21 -24.24 -3.86
N ASP A 992 -7.50 -22.96 -3.68
CA ASP A 992 -8.48 -22.43 -2.75
C ASP A 992 -9.48 -21.55 -3.50
N LYS A 993 -10.74 -21.58 -3.08
CA LYS A 993 -11.77 -20.67 -3.60
C LYS A 993 -11.66 -19.26 -3.03
N TRP A 994 -11.06 -19.11 -1.86
CA TRP A 994 -10.85 -17.82 -1.20
C TRP A 994 -10.07 -16.81 -2.04
N ARG A 995 -10.40 -15.53 -1.87
CA ARG A 995 -9.63 -14.39 -2.39
C ARG A 995 -9.65 -13.25 -1.37
N SER A 996 -8.66 -12.35 -1.40
CA SER A 996 -8.69 -11.16 -0.54
C SER A 996 -10.00 -10.41 -0.71
N ALA A 997 -10.68 -10.05 0.37
CA ALA A 997 -11.93 -9.30 0.34
C ALA A 997 -11.88 -8.17 1.35
N ALA A 998 -12.06 -6.93 0.90
CA ALA A 998 -12.13 -5.73 1.72
C ALA A 998 -13.53 -5.12 1.66
N VAL A 999 -14.02 -4.72 2.82
CA VAL A 999 -15.30 -4.06 2.99
C VAL A 999 -15.04 -2.73 3.68
N ILE A 1000 -15.38 -1.63 3.01
CA ILE A 1000 -15.10 -0.25 3.40
C ILE A 1000 -16.42 0.49 3.53
N SER A 1001 -16.78 0.86 4.76
CA SER A 1001 -18.07 1.48 5.05
C SER A 1001 -18.00 2.49 6.19
N ASP A 1002 -19.12 3.18 6.46
CA ASP A 1002 -19.23 4.09 7.60
C ASP A 1002 -19.26 3.32 8.94
N SER A 1003 -20.05 2.26 8.99
CA SER A 1003 -20.07 1.27 10.06
C SER A 1003 -20.20 -0.15 9.48
N ILE A 1004 -19.71 -1.17 10.17
CA ILE A 1004 -19.89 -2.57 9.78
C ILE A 1004 -20.66 -3.33 10.85
N THR A 1005 -21.71 -4.04 10.41
CA THR A 1005 -22.49 -4.98 11.23
C THR A 1005 -22.41 -6.38 10.65
N LEU A 1006 -22.14 -7.36 11.51
CA LEU A 1006 -22.08 -8.77 11.12
C LEU A 1006 -23.34 -9.49 11.60
N LEU A 1007 -24.02 -10.14 10.66
CA LEU A 1007 -25.25 -10.90 10.91
C LEU A 1007 -24.99 -12.38 10.63
N SER A 1008 -25.47 -13.23 11.52
CA SER A 1008 -25.23 -14.67 11.50
C SER A 1008 -25.97 -15.39 10.37
N ASN A 1009 -25.62 -16.66 10.17
CA ASN A 1009 -26.30 -17.55 9.22
C ASN A 1009 -27.80 -17.75 9.52
N SER A 1010 -28.24 -17.61 10.77
CA SER A 1010 -29.65 -17.77 11.17
C SER A 1010 -30.43 -16.46 11.16
N TYR A 1011 -29.81 -15.34 10.77
CA TYR A 1011 -30.49 -14.05 10.75
C TYR A 1011 -31.69 -14.07 9.80
N THR A 1012 -32.87 -13.90 10.39
CA THR A 1012 -34.14 -13.70 9.69
C THR A 1012 -34.81 -12.47 10.27
N ASN A 1013 -35.73 -11.85 9.53
CA ASN A 1013 -36.47 -10.68 9.99
C ASN A 1013 -37.35 -10.95 11.24
N ALA A 1014 -37.43 -12.20 11.72
CA ALA A 1014 -38.19 -12.63 12.89
C ALA A 1014 -37.33 -13.27 14.01
N GLY A 1015 -36.02 -13.45 13.79
CA GLY A 1015 -35.15 -14.22 14.69
C GLY A 1015 -33.98 -13.40 15.22
N THR A 1016 -33.86 -13.31 16.54
CA THR A 1016 -32.77 -12.60 17.23
C THR A 1016 -31.63 -13.51 17.70
N THR A 1017 -31.74 -14.84 17.54
CA THR A 1017 -30.71 -15.79 18.00
C THR A 1017 -29.70 -16.08 16.90
N ALA A 1018 -28.42 -15.89 17.22
CA ALA A 1018 -27.34 -16.10 16.27
C ALA A 1018 -26.96 -17.59 16.11
N ALA A 1019 -26.25 -17.88 15.01
CA ALA A 1019 -25.58 -19.15 14.74
C ALA A 1019 -24.07 -18.95 14.55
N ASP A 1020 -23.30 -20.02 14.72
CA ASP A 1020 -21.86 -20.00 14.43
C ASP A 1020 -21.64 -19.57 12.98
N THR A 1021 -20.82 -18.54 12.79
CA THR A 1021 -20.63 -17.90 11.47
C THR A 1021 -19.16 -17.48 11.29
N THR A 1022 -18.64 -17.65 10.08
CA THR A 1022 -17.27 -17.33 9.70
C THR A 1022 -17.20 -16.20 8.69
N TYR A 1023 -16.38 -15.19 8.98
CA TYR A 1023 -16.15 -14.03 8.12
C TYR A 1023 -14.66 -13.90 7.80
N ASN A 1024 -14.28 -14.03 6.52
CA ASN A 1024 -12.91 -13.76 6.10
C ASN A 1024 -12.82 -12.48 5.27
N ALA A 1025 -12.50 -11.36 5.93
CA ALA A 1025 -12.49 -10.05 5.31
C ALA A 1025 -11.57 -9.05 6.00
N ILE A 1026 -11.12 -8.07 5.22
CA ILE A 1026 -10.54 -6.82 5.69
C ILE A 1026 -11.71 -5.87 5.98
N LEU A 1027 -11.96 -5.57 7.24
CA LEU A 1027 -13.07 -4.77 7.72
C LEU A 1027 -12.58 -3.36 8.01
N VAL A 1028 -12.94 -2.43 7.11
CA VAL A 1028 -12.58 -1.02 7.18
C VAL A 1028 -13.84 -0.21 7.50
N SER A 1029 -13.92 0.29 8.72
CA SER A 1029 -15.12 0.92 9.26
C SER A 1029 -14.78 2.19 10.02
N GLY A 1030 -15.73 3.12 10.04
CA GLY A 1030 -15.77 4.15 11.06
C GLY A 1030 -16.13 3.55 12.43
N ASP A 1031 -15.65 4.21 13.47
CA ASP A 1031 -15.93 3.86 14.87
C ASP A 1031 -16.93 4.87 15.48
N THR A 1032 -17.62 4.50 16.56
CA THR A 1032 -18.62 5.37 17.20
C THR A 1032 -18.00 6.35 18.21
N GLU A 1033 -18.71 7.43 18.52
CA GLU A 1033 -18.26 8.46 19.48
C GLU A 1033 -18.72 8.18 20.93
N GLN A 1034 -19.80 7.41 21.14
CA GLN A 1034 -20.45 7.24 22.45
C GLN A 1034 -19.81 6.15 23.32
N CYS A 1035 -18.51 6.27 23.51
CA CYS A 1035 -17.70 5.26 24.12
C CYS A 1035 -17.07 5.78 25.41
N GLY A 1036 -17.71 5.46 26.53
CA GLY A 1036 -17.13 5.67 27.87
C GLY A 1036 -15.93 4.77 28.12
N THR A 1037 -15.39 4.79 29.33
CA THR A 1037 -14.12 4.14 29.73
C THR A 1037 -14.12 2.60 29.79
N GLY A 1038 -15.12 1.89 29.26
CA GLY A 1038 -15.28 0.44 29.51
C GLY A 1038 -15.66 -0.48 28.35
N LYS A 1039 -16.36 -0.05 27.29
CA LYS A 1039 -16.99 -1.00 26.32
C LYS A 1039 -16.93 -0.57 24.85
N CYS A 1040 -15.76 -0.16 24.37
CA CYS A 1040 -15.58 0.26 22.98
C CYS A 1040 -14.16 0.03 22.45
N GLY A 1041 -13.48 -1.02 22.91
CA GLY A 1041 -12.26 -1.45 22.26
C GLY A 1041 -12.52 -2.22 20.97
N LEU A 1042 -11.45 -2.82 20.46
CA LEU A 1042 -11.50 -3.66 19.26
C LEU A 1042 -12.59 -4.75 19.36
N GLU A 1043 -12.88 -5.20 20.57
CA GLU A 1043 -13.88 -6.21 20.90
C GLU A 1043 -15.32 -5.88 20.47
N ASP A 1044 -15.64 -4.59 20.30
CA ASP A 1044 -16.96 -4.07 19.89
C ASP A 1044 -16.89 -3.21 18.61
N TYR A 1045 -15.72 -3.19 17.95
CA TYR A 1045 -15.49 -2.41 16.72
C TYR A 1045 -16.43 -2.82 15.58
N VAL A 1046 -16.66 -4.12 15.44
CA VAL A 1046 -17.71 -4.67 14.57
C VAL A 1046 -18.94 -4.98 15.40
N ARG A 1047 -20.11 -4.71 14.83
CA ARG A 1047 -21.36 -4.75 15.58
C ARG A 1047 -22.04 -6.10 15.46
N PHE A 1048 -22.63 -6.53 16.56
CA PHE A 1048 -23.33 -7.81 16.68
C PHE A 1048 -24.69 -7.58 17.32
N PRO A 1049 -25.75 -7.25 16.56
CA PRO A 1049 -27.07 -6.93 17.12
C PRO A 1049 -27.86 -8.17 17.59
N GLU A 1050 -27.50 -9.37 17.14
CA GLU A 1050 -28.16 -10.63 17.52
C GLU A 1050 -27.72 -11.14 18.90
N ASN A 1051 -28.45 -12.07 19.51
CA ASN A 1051 -28.01 -12.79 20.70
C ASN A 1051 -27.01 -13.91 20.34
N TRP A 1052 -25.75 -13.74 20.72
CA TRP A 1052 -24.65 -14.68 20.43
C TRP A 1052 -24.27 -15.60 21.59
N ASN A 1053 -25.13 -15.77 22.59
CA ASN A 1053 -24.82 -16.58 23.75
C ASN A 1053 -24.38 -18.01 23.38
N GLY A 1054 -23.14 -18.36 23.71
CA GLY A 1054 -22.53 -19.67 23.41
C GLY A 1054 -22.22 -19.91 21.92
N LYS A 1055 -22.29 -18.88 21.06
CA LYS A 1055 -22.01 -18.95 19.63
C LYS A 1055 -20.68 -18.29 19.28
N THR A 1056 -20.04 -18.77 18.23
CA THR A 1056 -18.73 -18.32 17.79
C THR A 1056 -18.84 -17.46 16.54
N ALA A 1057 -18.26 -16.25 16.60
CA ALA A 1057 -17.97 -15.44 15.43
C ALA A 1057 -16.47 -15.61 15.09
N LYS A 1058 -16.17 -16.41 14.07
CA LYS A 1058 -14.80 -16.57 13.56
C LYS A 1058 -14.53 -15.46 12.56
N ILE A 1059 -13.55 -14.61 12.85
CA ILE A 1059 -13.16 -13.53 11.95
C ILE A 1059 -11.69 -13.71 11.58
N SER A 1060 -11.40 -13.93 10.31
CA SER A 1060 -10.02 -14.01 9.82
C SER A 1060 -9.75 -12.91 8.80
N GLY A 1061 -8.82 -11.99 9.10
CA GLY A 1061 -8.56 -10.85 8.23
C GLY A 1061 -7.92 -9.69 8.98
N ILE A 1062 -8.44 -8.49 8.76
CA ILE A 1062 -7.85 -7.24 9.26
C ILE A 1062 -8.96 -6.33 9.77
N PHE A 1063 -8.75 -5.69 10.92
CA PHE A 1063 -9.62 -4.62 11.42
C PHE A 1063 -8.95 -3.26 11.18
N MET A 1064 -9.66 -2.31 10.56
CA MET A 1064 -9.09 -1.02 10.19
C MET A 1064 -10.00 0.17 10.47
N GLN A 1065 -9.73 0.88 11.56
CA GLN A 1065 -10.42 2.13 11.89
C GLN A 1065 -9.79 3.31 11.14
N GLN A 1066 -10.59 3.98 10.31
CA GLN A 1066 -10.13 5.14 9.51
C GLN A 1066 -10.74 6.47 9.94
N LYS A 1067 -12.03 6.47 10.31
CA LYS A 1067 -12.79 7.67 10.67
C LYS A 1067 -13.76 7.40 11.82
N LYS A 1068 -14.50 8.42 12.23
CA LYS A 1068 -15.69 8.24 13.05
C LYS A 1068 -16.92 8.09 12.15
N SER A 1069 -17.81 7.19 12.54
CA SER A 1069 -19.08 6.92 11.86
C SER A 1069 -19.97 8.16 11.93
N ILE A 1070 -20.55 8.57 10.81
CA ILE A 1070 -21.44 9.76 10.74
C ILE A 1070 -22.90 9.39 10.55
N TYR A 1071 -23.20 8.26 9.92
CA TYR A 1071 -24.56 7.77 9.71
C TYR A 1071 -25.02 6.92 10.88
N ASP A 1072 -24.09 6.23 11.54
CA ASP A 1072 -24.41 5.25 12.55
C ASP A 1072 -23.67 5.53 13.87
N THR A 1073 -24.13 6.56 14.57
CA THR A 1073 -23.45 7.17 15.72
C THR A 1073 -23.88 6.61 17.09
N SER A 1074 -25.03 5.93 17.14
CA SER A 1074 -25.60 5.36 18.36
C SER A 1074 -25.57 3.84 18.29
N TYR A 1075 -24.47 3.23 18.72
CA TYR A 1075 -24.39 1.79 18.97
C TYR A 1075 -24.37 1.54 20.47
N THR A 1076 -25.12 0.55 20.92
CA THR A 1076 -24.99 0.03 22.28
C THR A 1076 -24.38 -1.36 22.20
N PRO A 1077 -23.25 -1.62 22.90
CA PRO A 1077 -22.64 -2.95 22.91
C PRO A 1077 -23.64 -4.03 23.34
N ASN A 1078 -23.57 -5.16 22.66
CA ASN A 1078 -24.44 -6.29 22.90
C ASN A 1078 -24.21 -6.90 24.29
N SER A 1079 -25.28 -7.16 25.02
CA SER A 1079 -25.23 -7.83 26.33
C SER A 1079 -24.83 -9.32 26.26
N THR A 1080 -24.90 -9.94 25.07
CA THR A 1080 -24.58 -11.35 24.80
C THR A 1080 -23.60 -11.45 23.63
N PRO A 1081 -22.32 -11.04 23.81
CA PRO A 1081 -21.33 -11.03 22.72
C PRO A 1081 -20.92 -12.44 22.30
N PRO A 1082 -20.42 -12.62 21.06
CA PRO A 1082 -19.95 -13.92 20.58
C PRO A 1082 -18.64 -14.36 21.24
N ILE A 1083 -18.37 -15.65 21.17
CA ILE A 1083 -17.01 -16.19 21.36
C ILE A 1083 -16.17 -15.66 20.18
N ARG A 1084 -15.19 -14.80 20.50
CA ARG A 1084 -14.33 -14.11 19.52
C ARG A 1084 -13.13 -14.97 19.15
N ASN A 1085 -13.19 -15.64 17.99
CA ASN A 1085 -12.02 -16.34 17.42
C ASN A 1085 -11.46 -15.51 16.27
N TRP A 1086 -10.69 -14.48 16.62
CA TRP A 1086 -10.22 -13.48 15.67
C TRP A 1086 -8.75 -13.71 15.33
N SER A 1087 -8.44 -13.71 14.04
CA SER A 1087 -7.09 -14.01 13.57
C SER A 1087 -6.70 -13.16 12.37
N TYR A 1088 -5.41 -12.88 12.22
CA TYR A 1088 -4.85 -12.44 10.96
C TYR A 1088 -4.83 -13.60 9.96
N ASP A 1089 -5.37 -13.34 8.76
CA ASP A 1089 -5.33 -14.27 7.64
C ASP A 1089 -4.03 -14.08 6.84
N VAL A 1090 -3.11 -15.03 6.99
CA VAL A 1090 -1.84 -15.04 6.24
C VAL A 1090 -2.01 -15.28 4.74
N GLY A 1091 -3.18 -15.69 4.28
CA GLY A 1091 -3.53 -15.78 2.85
C GLY A 1091 -3.42 -14.44 2.14
N ILE A 1092 -3.68 -13.34 2.86
CA ILE A 1092 -3.53 -11.96 2.36
C ILE A 1092 -2.07 -11.69 1.94
N LEU A 1093 -1.09 -12.25 2.66
CA LEU A 1093 0.33 -12.13 2.34
C LEU A 1093 0.72 -12.94 1.10
N ARG A 1094 -0.11 -13.90 0.64
CA ARG A 1094 0.13 -14.71 -0.57
C ARG A 1094 -0.44 -14.07 -1.85
N GLN A 1095 -1.55 -13.33 -1.77
CA GLN A 1095 -2.26 -12.75 -2.92
C GLN A 1095 -1.61 -11.50 -3.53
N SER A 1096 -1.87 -11.23 -4.82
CA SER A 1096 -1.41 -9.99 -5.46
C SER A 1096 -2.05 -8.76 -4.78
N PRO A 1097 -1.33 -7.65 -4.57
CA PRO A 1097 -1.89 -6.48 -3.88
C PRO A 1097 -3.06 -5.87 -4.66
N ASP A 1098 -4.23 -5.77 -4.02
CA ASP A 1098 -5.39 -5.05 -4.55
C ASP A 1098 -5.24 -3.53 -4.44
N LEU A 1099 -6.26 -2.76 -4.84
CA LEU A 1099 -6.21 -1.29 -4.81
C LEU A 1099 -6.06 -0.76 -3.37
N LEU A 1100 -6.69 -1.40 -2.38
CA LEU A 1100 -6.58 -1.00 -0.98
C LEU A 1100 -5.15 -1.18 -0.48
N ALA A 1101 -4.55 -2.34 -0.77
CA ALA A 1101 -3.17 -2.65 -0.40
C ALA A 1101 -2.18 -1.62 -0.97
N GLN A 1102 -2.44 -1.12 -2.18
CA GLN A 1102 -1.61 -0.12 -2.87
C GLN A 1102 -1.78 1.30 -2.33
N LYS A 1103 -3.00 1.64 -1.88
CA LYS A 1103 -3.30 2.92 -1.23
C LYS A 1103 -2.70 3.01 0.18
N LEU A 1104 -2.52 1.88 0.85
CA LEU A 1104 -2.02 1.79 2.23
C LEU A 1104 -0.53 1.49 2.33
N ILE A 1105 0.24 2.00 1.38
CA ILE A 1105 1.67 1.74 1.35
C ILE A 1105 2.40 2.76 2.21
N ALA A 1106 3.09 2.21 3.21
CA ALA A 1106 3.96 2.87 4.13
C ALA A 1106 5.40 2.86 3.63
N ASP A 1107 6.10 3.98 3.80
CA ASP A 1107 7.55 3.97 3.76
C ASP A 1107 8.07 3.12 4.93
N THR A 1108 8.98 2.20 4.60
CA THR A 1108 9.57 1.32 5.61
C THR A 1108 10.56 2.10 6.44
N SER A 1109 10.55 1.85 7.76
CA SER A 1109 11.58 2.42 8.63
C SER A 1109 12.96 1.77 8.46
N ASP A 1110 13.07 0.79 7.58
CA ASP A 1110 14.31 0.06 7.33
C ASP A 1110 15.06 0.74 6.18
N PRO A 1111 16.41 0.82 6.24
CA PRO A 1111 17.20 1.29 5.12
C PRO A 1111 16.96 0.39 3.88
N PRO A 1112 17.09 0.93 2.66
CA PRO A 1112 16.96 0.12 1.46
C PRO A 1112 18.06 -0.96 1.44
N ASN A 1113 17.76 -2.08 0.80
CA ASN A 1113 18.78 -3.10 0.58
C ASN A 1113 19.72 -2.62 -0.54
N GLU A 1114 21.01 -2.62 -0.26
CA GLU A 1114 22.04 -2.13 -1.17
C GLU A 1114 22.97 -3.27 -1.58
N TYR A 1115 23.27 -3.35 -2.87
CA TYR A 1115 24.14 -4.36 -3.43
C TYR A 1115 25.14 -3.76 -4.40
N PHE A 1116 26.34 -4.34 -4.42
CA PHE A 1116 27.46 -3.86 -5.24
C PHE A 1116 28.02 -5.02 -6.04
N ARG A 1117 28.32 -4.74 -7.32
CA ARG A 1117 28.95 -5.70 -8.21
C ARG A 1117 29.91 -4.99 -9.16
N GLU A 1118 31.12 -5.51 -9.27
CA GLU A 1118 32.07 -5.09 -10.30
C GLU A 1118 31.60 -5.57 -11.68
N VAL A 1119 31.72 -4.71 -12.68
CA VAL A 1119 31.29 -4.98 -14.05
C VAL A 1119 32.40 -4.68 -15.05
N ASP A 1120 32.54 -5.54 -16.06
CA ASP A 1120 33.57 -5.42 -17.08
C ASP A 1120 33.18 -4.37 -18.15
N ARG A 1121 34.19 -3.88 -18.88
CA ARG A 1121 33.99 -2.94 -20.00
C ARG A 1121 33.13 -3.50 -21.14
N ASP A 1122 33.11 -4.82 -21.29
CA ASP A 1122 32.34 -5.52 -22.32
C ASP A 1122 30.87 -5.74 -21.93
N ASP A 1123 30.46 -5.31 -20.73
CA ASP A 1123 29.07 -5.41 -20.32
C ASP A 1123 28.16 -4.50 -21.18
N PRO A 1124 27.02 -4.99 -21.72
CA PRO A 1124 26.16 -4.22 -22.60
C PRO A 1124 25.66 -2.89 -22.02
N TRP A 1125 25.38 -2.82 -20.71
CA TRP A 1125 24.91 -1.58 -20.07
C TRP A 1125 26.03 -0.54 -20.00
N ILE A 1126 27.26 -0.98 -19.72
CA ILE A 1126 28.43 -0.10 -19.70
C ILE A 1126 28.82 0.34 -21.11
N GLN A 1127 28.75 -0.55 -22.10
CA GLN A 1127 28.98 -0.19 -23.50
C GLN A 1127 27.99 0.89 -23.97
N ASN A 1128 26.70 0.77 -23.62
CA ASN A 1128 25.71 1.80 -23.94
C ASN A 1128 26.01 3.12 -23.22
N LEU A 1129 26.37 3.08 -21.94
CA LEU A 1129 26.75 4.28 -21.18
C LEU A 1129 27.98 4.99 -21.79
N LEU A 1130 28.96 4.23 -22.29
CA LEU A 1130 30.12 4.78 -23.01
C LEU A 1130 29.76 5.41 -24.37
N CYS A 1131 28.57 5.13 -24.90
CA CYS A 1131 28.02 5.72 -26.12
C CYS A 1131 27.08 6.91 -25.83
N ALA A 1132 27.11 7.46 -24.62
CA ALA A 1132 26.30 8.60 -24.23
C ALA A 1132 26.55 9.84 -25.09
N LYS A 1133 25.47 10.59 -25.33
CA LYS A 1133 25.46 11.84 -26.09
C LYS A 1133 25.02 13.00 -25.21
N ASP A 1134 25.46 14.19 -25.60
CA ASP A 1134 25.07 15.42 -24.93
C ASP A 1134 23.57 15.73 -25.06
N ASN A 1135 22.91 16.09 -23.96
CA ASN A 1135 21.52 16.49 -23.94
C ASN A 1135 21.29 17.99 -23.64
N THR A 1136 22.33 18.81 -23.56
CA THR A 1136 22.20 20.24 -23.23
C THR A 1136 21.44 21.05 -24.29
N ASN A 1137 21.38 20.59 -25.55
CA ASN A 1137 20.58 21.19 -26.62
C ASN A 1137 19.65 20.15 -27.27
N PRO A 1138 18.42 19.97 -26.75
CA PRO A 1138 17.52 18.91 -27.18
C PRO A 1138 17.01 19.08 -28.62
N THR A 1139 17.11 20.27 -29.22
CA THR A 1139 16.66 20.55 -30.59
C THR A 1139 17.69 20.20 -31.67
N ASN A 1140 18.92 19.83 -31.30
CA ASN A 1140 19.94 19.40 -32.25
C ASN A 1140 19.77 17.89 -32.58
N PRO A 1141 19.47 17.50 -33.84
CA PRO A 1141 19.36 16.09 -34.22
C PRO A 1141 20.71 15.36 -34.30
N ASN A 1142 21.84 16.09 -34.39
CA ASN A 1142 23.21 15.56 -34.46
C ASN A 1142 23.97 15.75 -33.14
N LYS A 1143 23.42 15.25 -32.03
CA LYS A 1143 24.05 15.34 -30.70
C LYS A 1143 25.43 14.68 -30.70
N PRO A 1144 26.52 15.38 -30.32
CA PRO A 1144 27.85 14.80 -30.26
C PRO A 1144 27.95 13.77 -29.13
N TYR A 1145 28.79 12.75 -29.34
CA TYR A 1145 29.20 11.84 -28.26
C TYR A 1145 30.10 12.60 -27.29
N ILE A 1146 29.94 12.31 -26.00
CA ILE A 1146 30.73 12.94 -24.94
C ILE A 1146 32.14 12.36 -24.87
N ILE A 1147 32.26 11.04 -25.10
CA ILE A 1147 33.53 10.32 -25.01
C ILE A 1147 34.28 10.33 -26.34
N ASP A 1148 35.60 10.49 -26.28
CA ASP A 1148 36.51 10.42 -27.43
C ASP A 1148 36.28 9.14 -28.24
N LYS A 1149 36.33 9.25 -29.56
CA LYS A 1149 36.21 8.13 -30.51
C LYS A 1149 37.10 6.93 -30.15
N LYS A 1150 38.31 7.16 -29.62
CA LYS A 1150 39.27 6.11 -29.25
C LYS A 1150 38.88 5.34 -27.99
N GLN A 1151 38.05 5.93 -27.13
CA GLN A 1151 37.62 5.34 -25.86
C GLN A 1151 36.22 4.68 -25.98
N ARG A 1152 35.47 4.99 -27.04
CA ARG A 1152 34.15 4.41 -27.32
C ARG A 1152 34.21 2.95 -27.77
N PRO A 1153 33.21 2.12 -27.41
CA PRO A 1153 33.01 0.78 -27.98
C PRO A 1153 32.77 0.83 -29.49
N SER A 1154 33.14 -0.25 -30.20
CA SER A 1154 33.04 -0.33 -31.68
C SER A 1154 31.65 -0.03 -32.23
N MET A 1155 30.60 -0.34 -31.47
CA MET A 1155 29.19 -0.11 -31.84
C MET A 1155 28.79 1.36 -32.01
N CYS A 1156 29.60 2.31 -31.49
CA CYS A 1156 29.31 3.74 -31.57
C CYS A 1156 30.54 4.58 -31.94
N GLN A 1157 31.53 4.00 -32.63
CA GLN A 1157 32.70 4.73 -33.14
C GLN A 1157 32.44 5.49 -34.46
N SER A 1158 31.32 5.21 -35.13
CA SER A 1158 30.90 5.86 -36.38
C SER A 1158 30.41 7.28 -36.14
#